data_AF-A0AAD9L1R3-F1
#
_entry.id   AF-A0AAD9L1R3-F1
#
_cell.length_a   1.000
_cell.length_b   1.000
_cell.length_c   1.000
_cell.angle_alpha   90.00
_cell.angle_beta   90.00
_cell.angle_gamma   90.00
#
_symmetry.space_group_name_H-M   'P 1'
#
loop_
_entity.id
_entity.type
_entity.pdbx_description
1 polymer ?
#
loop_
_entity_poly.entity_id
_entity_poly.type
_entity_poly.pdbx_seq_one_letter_code
_entity_poly.pdbx_strand_id
1 'polypeptide(L)'
;EQLANFVVAATNITPTVTAPSELSPSDYVVCATRVDPIPASTTMTFRCESTDVIGRYVFVRCVQTNVILQLCEVEVFAYQEPVNLALGRPTFQSSMFHGNGPSLAVDGNRNPNRESTGSCIVTKLESRPWWAVDLGVADNIDEVLISQRDQAATNVTPTVTAPNELSPSDYVVCATRVDPIPASTTMTFRCESTDVIGRYVFVLRTDNSQLIMCEVEVYGPTYSVEQLANFVVAATNITPTVTAPSELSPSDYVVCATRVDPIPASTTMTFRCESTDVIGRYVFVRCVQTNVILQLCEVEVFAYQEPVNLALGRPTFQSSMFHGNGPSLAVDGNRNPNRESTGSCIVTKLESRPWWAVDLGVADNIDEVLISQRDQAVEQLANFVVAATNITPTVTAPSELSPSDYVVCATRVDPIPASTTMTFRCESTDVIGRYVFVRCMQTNVILQLCEVEVFAYQEPVNLALGRPTFQSSMFHGNGPSLAVDGNRNPNRESTGSCIVTKLESRPWWAVDLGVADNIDEVLISQRDQAGQFGYYVVCATRVDPIPASTTMTFRCESTDVIGRYVFVLRTDNSQLIMCEVEVYGQTYQTPESRVFYKMTRWTETCTHVIQESEASAGGWWKSAVGDQPARTTAIPRSIRYKQLLL
;
A
#
# COMPACT_ATOMS: atom_id res chain seq x y z
N GLU A 1 16.86 44.97 -1.36
CA GLU A 1 17.28 45.55 -2.66
C GLU A 1 16.64 44.72 -3.77
N GLN A 2 16.37 45.29 -4.94
CA GLN A 2 15.81 44.51 -6.06
C GLN A 2 16.90 43.59 -6.63
N LEU A 3 16.57 42.34 -6.93
CA LEU A 3 17.52 41.37 -7.47
C LEU A 3 17.97 41.81 -8.87
N ALA A 4 19.25 42.15 -9.01
CA ALA A 4 19.88 42.59 -10.26
C ALA A 4 21.26 41.94 -10.38
N ASN A 5 21.86 41.97 -11.57
CA ASN A 5 23.22 41.47 -11.80
C ASN A 5 23.41 40.01 -11.32
N PHE A 6 22.64 39.08 -11.89
CA PHE A 6 22.75 37.66 -11.55
C PHE A 6 22.82 36.76 -12.79
N VAL A 7 23.34 35.56 -12.58
CA VAL A 7 23.44 34.48 -13.55
C VAL A 7 22.60 33.30 -13.06
N VAL A 8 21.86 32.70 -13.98
CA VAL A 8 21.20 31.39 -13.80
C VAL A 8 21.96 30.38 -14.64
N ALA A 9 22.41 29.29 -14.03
CA ALA A 9 23.20 28.27 -14.69
C ALA A 9 22.93 26.87 -14.15
N ALA A 10 23.21 25.86 -14.97
CA ALA A 10 23.07 24.45 -14.62
C ALA A 10 24.45 23.79 -14.45
N THR A 11 24.57 22.88 -13.50
CA THR A 11 25.79 22.10 -13.23
C THR A 11 25.44 20.68 -12.81
N ASN A 12 26.37 19.75 -13.02
CA ASN A 12 26.29 18.38 -12.46
C ASN A 12 27.08 18.23 -11.15
N ILE A 13 27.80 19.27 -10.74
CA ILE A 13 28.58 19.26 -9.50
C ILE A 13 27.63 19.48 -8.32
N THR A 14 27.72 18.58 -7.33
CA THR A 14 26.86 18.64 -6.14
C THR A 14 27.21 19.89 -5.32
N PRO A 15 26.24 20.78 -5.02
CA PRO A 15 26.50 21.97 -4.23
C PRO A 15 26.89 21.59 -2.79
N THR A 16 27.94 22.21 -2.27
CA THR A 16 28.29 22.16 -0.84
C THR A 16 28.19 23.57 -0.24
N VAL A 17 28.00 23.65 1.09
CA VAL A 17 27.77 24.91 1.82
C VAL A 17 28.89 25.95 1.62
N THR A 18 30.09 25.50 1.24
CA THR A 18 31.28 26.34 1.00
C THR A 18 31.61 26.59 -0.48
N ALA A 19 30.97 25.89 -1.42
CA ALA A 19 31.42 25.84 -2.83
C ALA A 19 30.81 26.82 -3.85
N PRO A 20 29.81 27.69 -3.60
CA PRO A 20 29.36 28.60 -4.67
C PRO A 20 30.45 29.56 -5.17
N SER A 21 31.51 29.77 -4.37
CA SER A 21 32.68 30.58 -4.72
C SER A 21 33.77 29.83 -5.50
N GLU A 22 33.66 28.50 -5.68
CA GLU A 22 34.72 27.68 -6.31
C GLU A 22 34.37 27.14 -7.71
N LEU A 23 33.14 27.32 -8.20
CA LEU A 23 32.76 26.88 -9.55
C LEU A 23 33.44 27.76 -10.61
N SER A 24 34.33 27.13 -11.38
CA SER A 24 34.94 27.70 -12.59
C SER A 24 33.89 27.86 -13.70
N PRO A 25 34.04 28.81 -14.64
CA PRO A 25 33.18 28.91 -15.82
C PRO A 25 33.07 27.63 -16.68
N SER A 26 33.98 26.67 -16.51
CA SER A 26 33.90 25.34 -17.14
C SER A 26 32.92 24.37 -16.47
N ASP A 27 32.53 24.65 -15.23
CA ASP A 27 31.83 23.70 -14.36
C ASP A 27 30.31 23.82 -14.44
N TYR A 28 29.83 24.81 -15.18
CA TYR A 28 28.42 25.09 -15.35
C TYR A 28 28.13 25.63 -16.75
N VAL A 29 26.91 25.39 -17.23
CA VAL A 29 26.41 25.97 -18.47
C VAL A 29 25.43 27.08 -18.12
N VAL A 30 25.68 28.29 -18.62
CA VAL A 30 24.82 29.45 -18.36
C VAL A 30 23.52 29.30 -19.13
N CYS A 31 22.40 29.36 -18.42
CA CYS A 31 21.06 29.41 -19.00
C CYS A 31 20.68 30.85 -19.36
N ALA A 32 20.83 31.77 -18.41
CA ALA A 32 20.46 33.17 -18.58
C ALA A 32 21.32 34.10 -17.72
N THR A 33 21.49 35.33 -18.19
CA THR A 33 22.13 36.41 -17.43
C THR A 33 21.21 37.62 -17.39
N ARG A 34 21.08 38.26 -16.22
CA ARG A 34 20.26 39.46 -16.07
C ARG A 34 21.03 40.56 -15.35
N VAL A 35 21.08 41.73 -15.98
CA VAL A 35 21.71 42.94 -15.45
C VAL A 35 20.67 43.81 -14.75
N ASP A 36 19.45 43.88 -15.28
CA ASP A 36 18.39 44.75 -14.77
C ASP A 36 17.71 44.21 -13.51
N PRO A 37 17.29 45.09 -12.58
CA PRO A 37 16.53 44.68 -11.40
C PRO A 37 15.22 43.97 -11.77
N ILE A 38 14.86 42.95 -11.00
CA ILE A 38 13.51 42.39 -10.99
C ILE A 38 12.65 43.25 -10.04
N PRO A 39 11.53 43.82 -10.53
CA PRO A 39 10.61 44.56 -9.68
C PRO A 39 10.10 43.70 -8.51
N ALA A 40 9.94 44.33 -7.33
CA ALA A 40 9.45 43.62 -6.15
C ALA A 40 8.08 42.97 -6.42
N SER A 41 7.90 41.75 -5.90
CA SER A 41 6.66 40.97 -6.04
C SER A 41 6.26 40.62 -7.47
N THR A 42 7.22 40.52 -8.39
CA THR A 42 6.97 40.05 -9.76
C THR A 42 7.69 38.73 -10.04
N THR A 43 7.01 37.83 -10.76
CA THR A 43 7.60 36.60 -11.29
C THR A 43 8.18 36.88 -12.67
N MET A 44 9.38 36.38 -12.94
CA MET A 44 10.03 36.54 -14.23
C MET A 44 10.56 35.20 -14.74
N THR A 45 10.20 34.86 -15.98
CA THR A 45 10.59 33.61 -16.63
C THR A 45 11.80 33.85 -17.52
N PHE A 46 12.81 32.97 -17.39
CA PHE A 46 13.99 32.94 -18.26
C PHE A 46 13.98 31.65 -19.06
N ARG A 47 14.11 31.76 -20.39
CA ARG A 47 14.32 30.59 -21.26
C ARG A 47 15.81 30.49 -21.53
N CYS A 48 16.37 29.29 -21.41
CA CYS A 48 17.75 29.07 -21.80
C CYS A 48 17.88 29.27 -23.32
N GLU A 49 18.85 30.07 -23.75
CA GLU A 49 19.05 30.35 -25.17
C GLU A 49 19.69 29.15 -25.90
N SER A 50 20.37 28.27 -25.17
CA SER A 50 20.94 27.03 -25.68
C SER A 50 20.07 25.82 -25.31
N THR A 51 19.95 24.86 -26.24
CA THR A 51 19.32 23.55 -26.01
C THR A 51 20.22 22.60 -25.22
N ASP A 52 21.51 22.91 -25.07
CA ASP A 52 22.51 22.02 -24.48
C ASP A 52 22.78 22.34 -23.00
N VAL A 53 21.85 23.05 -22.33
CA VAL A 53 21.94 23.36 -20.89
C VAL A 53 21.50 22.14 -20.10
N ILE A 54 22.44 21.20 -19.91
CA ILE A 54 22.21 19.95 -19.18
C ILE A 54 22.91 20.03 -17.81
N GLY A 55 22.15 19.83 -16.74
CA GLY A 55 22.71 19.78 -15.38
C GLY A 55 21.72 19.25 -14.35
N ARG A 56 22.24 18.50 -13.37
CA ARG A 56 21.48 17.97 -12.22
C ARG A 56 21.04 19.06 -11.23
N TYR A 57 21.78 20.16 -11.16
CA TYR A 57 21.54 21.26 -10.23
C TYR A 57 21.47 22.59 -10.99
N VAL A 58 20.54 23.46 -10.60
CA VAL A 58 20.46 24.85 -11.09
C VAL A 58 20.81 25.78 -9.95
N PHE A 59 21.59 26.82 -10.23
CA PHE A 59 21.91 27.85 -9.26
C PHE A 59 21.64 29.25 -9.81
N VAL A 60 21.30 30.15 -8.89
CA VAL A 60 21.20 31.59 -9.13
C VAL A 60 22.34 32.26 -8.36
N ARG A 61 23.18 33.02 -9.04
CA ARG A 61 24.34 33.68 -8.43
C ARG A 61 24.37 35.16 -8.80
N CYS A 62 24.37 36.04 -7.80
CA CYS A 62 24.71 37.45 -7.99
C CYS A 62 26.18 37.55 -8.44
N VAL A 63 26.46 38.29 -9.52
CA VAL A 63 27.83 38.48 -10.01
C VAL A 63 28.61 39.52 -9.20
N GLN A 64 27.92 40.28 -8.36
CA GLN A 64 28.50 41.30 -7.49
C GLN A 64 28.86 40.70 -6.13
N THR A 65 30.02 41.10 -5.60
CA THR A 65 30.47 40.74 -4.26
C THR A 65 29.74 41.56 -3.19
N ASN A 66 29.46 40.97 -2.03
CA ASN A 66 28.77 41.60 -0.88
C ASN A 66 27.30 41.99 -1.11
N VAL A 67 26.59 41.27 -1.98
CA VAL A 67 25.14 41.44 -2.20
C VAL A 67 24.39 40.27 -1.57
N ILE A 68 23.25 40.55 -0.94
CA ILE A 68 22.35 39.53 -0.40
C ILE A 68 21.44 39.04 -1.54
N LEU A 69 21.53 37.75 -1.89
CA LEU A 69 20.57 37.10 -2.78
C LEU A 69 19.28 36.82 -2.02
N GLN A 70 18.20 37.51 -2.38
CA GLN A 70 16.87 37.29 -1.82
C GLN A 70 15.94 36.80 -2.93
N LEU A 71 15.44 35.56 -2.79
CA LEU A 71 14.49 34.91 -3.68
C LEU A 71 13.30 34.44 -2.85
N CYS A 72 12.09 34.52 -3.41
CA CYS A 72 10.91 33.94 -2.79
C CYS A 72 10.77 32.46 -3.20
N GLU A 73 10.82 32.19 -4.49
CA GLU A 73 10.65 30.87 -5.08
C GLU A 73 11.41 30.80 -6.42
N VAL A 74 11.91 29.61 -6.78
CA VAL A 74 12.56 29.35 -8.06
C VAL A 74 11.97 28.08 -8.64
N GLU A 75 11.27 28.21 -9.77
CA GLU A 75 10.77 27.08 -10.55
C GLU A 75 11.72 26.79 -11.72
N VAL A 76 12.04 25.51 -11.93
CA VAL A 76 12.93 25.05 -13.02
C VAL A 76 12.18 24.06 -13.89
N PHE A 77 12.05 24.37 -15.17
CA PHE A 77 11.38 23.53 -16.16
C PHE A 77 12.41 22.96 -17.14
N ALA A 78 12.48 21.63 -17.24
CA ALA A 78 13.36 20.94 -18.18
C ALA A 78 12.54 20.27 -19.30
N TYR A 79 13.08 20.26 -20.52
CA TYR A 79 12.55 19.44 -21.61
C TYR A 79 13.16 18.04 -21.50
N GLN A 80 12.33 17.01 -21.30
CA GLN A 80 12.78 15.62 -21.35
C GLN A 80 12.63 15.14 -22.80
N GLU A 81 13.72 14.63 -23.39
CA GLU A 81 13.61 14.00 -24.71
C GLU A 81 12.67 12.78 -24.63
N PRO A 82 11.76 12.61 -25.60
CA PRO A 82 10.86 11.46 -25.63
C PRO A 82 11.67 10.16 -25.70
N VAL A 83 11.36 9.22 -24.81
CA VAL A 83 12.04 7.91 -24.72
C VAL A 83 11.34 6.91 -25.62
N ASN A 84 12.08 6.25 -26.53
CA ASN A 84 11.54 5.16 -27.34
C ASN A 84 11.34 3.91 -26.46
N LEU A 85 10.09 3.64 -26.08
CA LEU A 85 9.68 2.54 -25.21
C LEU A 85 9.93 1.16 -25.83
N ALA A 86 10.00 1.07 -27.17
CA ALA A 86 10.15 -0.17 -27.91
C ALA A 86 11.60 -0.63 -28.09
N LEU A 87 12.59 0.27 -27.92
CA LEU A 87 14.00 -0.01 -28.22
C LEU A 87 14.51 -1.25 -27.45
N GLY A 88 14.99 -2.26 -28.20
CA GLY A 88 15.55 -3.50 -27.65
C GLY A 88 14.56 -4.43 -26.94
N ARG A 89 13.25 -4.14 -27.01
CA ARG A 89 12.22 -4.93 -26.32
C ARG A 89 11.95 -6.29 -26.99
N PRO A 90 11.37 -7.27 -26.28
CA PRO A 90 10.93 -8.52 -26.87
C PRO A 90 9.87 -8.29 -27.97
N THR A 91 10.00 -9.01 -29.08
CA THR A 91 9.15 -8.81 -30.27
C THR A 91 8.69 -10.13 -30.87
N PHE A 92 7.57 -10.06 -31.60
CA PHE A 92 6.87 -11.19 -32.19
C PHE A 92 6.40 -10.82 -33.60
N GLN A 93 6.30 -11.81 -34.48
CA GLN A 93 5.73 -11.62 -35.82
C GLN A 93 4.96 -12.85 -36.27
N SER A 94 3.95 -12.65 -37.13
CA SER A 94 3.06 -13.69 -37.64
C SER A 94 3.81 -14.81 -38.37
N SER A 95 4.84 -14.47 -39.12
CA SER A 95 5.72 -15.43 -39.77
C SER A 95 7.08 -14.80 -40.11
N MET A 96 8.08 -15.63 -40.38
CA MET A 96 9.42 -15.18 -40.75
C MET A 96 9.76 -15.61 -42.17
N PHE A 97 10.19 -14.67 -43.01
CA PHE A 97 10.70 -14.94 -44.35
C PHE A 97 12.24 -14.84 -44.37
N HIS A 98 12.92 -15.90 -44.83
CA HIS A 98 14.39 -16.02 -44.86
C HIS A 98 15.12 -15.76 -43.54
N GLY A 99 14.46 -15.96 -42.39
CA GLY A 99 15.09 -15.85 -41.07
C GLY A 99 15.23 -14.43 -40.54
N ASN A 100 14.66 -13.41 -41.20
CA ASN A 100 14.58 -12.06 -40.65
C ASN A 100 13.67 -12.05 -39.41
N GLY A 101 14.27 -11.96 -38.22
CA GLY A 101 13.57 -12.02 -36.94
C GLY A 101 12.85 -10.71 -36.58
N PRO A 102 11.84 -10.76 -35.69
CA PRO A 102 11.02 -9.60 -35.35
C PRO A 102 11.78 -8.48 -34.61
N SER A 103 12.90 -8.80 -33.97
CA SER A 103 13.70 -7.84 -33.20
C SER A 103 14.39 -6.78 -34.05
N LEU A 104 14.48 -6.99 -35.36
CA LEU A 104 15.08 -6.05 -36.31
C LEU A 104 14.28 -4.74 -36.44
N ALA A 105 13.03 -4.70 -35.97
CA ALA A 105 12.22 -3.49 -35.97
C ALA A 105 12.36 -2.65 -34.69
N VAL A 106 13.21 -3.07 -33.75
CA VAL A 106 13.46 -2.34 -32.49
C VAL A 106 14.95 -2.29 -32.16
N ASP A 107 15.79 -2.38 -33.19
CA ASP A 107 17.25 -2.44 -33.02
C ASP A 107 17.90 -1.05 -33.02
N GLY A 108 17.10 0.01 -33.18
CA GLY A 108 17.54 1.40 -33.22
C GLY A 108 18.02 1.84 -34.61
N ASN A 109 17.80 1.07 -35.66
CA ASN A 109 18.33 1.33 -36.99
C ASN A 109 17.25 1.48 -38.07
N ARG A 110 16.87 2.74 -38.34
CA ARG A 110 15.90 3.12 -39.38
C ARG A 110 16.35 2.90 -40.85
N ASN A 111 17.48 2.23 -41.11
CA ASN A 111 18.03 2.15 -42.47
C ASN A 111 17.08 1.39 -43.42
N PRO A 112 16.58 2.04 -44.50
CA PRO A 112 15.59 1.43 -45.38
C PRO A 112 16.18 0.36 -46.31
N ASN A 113 17.51 0.23 -46.39
CA ASN A 113 18.19 -0.73 -47.25
C ASN A 113 18.47 -2.04 -46.51
N ARG A 114 17.60 -3.03 -46.77
CA ARG A 114 17.71 -4.39 -46.23
C ARG A 114 19.01 -5.09 -46.64
N GLU A 115 19.50 -4.86 -47.86
CA GLU A 115 20.65 -5.61 -48.40
C GLU A 115 21.99 -5.16 -47.80
N SER A 116 22.06 -3.93 -47.29
CA SER A 116 23.28 -3.41 -46.65
C SER A 116 23.33 -3.65 -45.14
N THR A 117 22.18 -3.67 -44.44
CA THR A 117 22.15 -3.69 -42.97
C THR A 117 21.39 -4.85 -42.35
N GLY A 118 20.40 -5.43 -43.04
CA GLY A 118 19.55 -6.47 -42.49
C GLY A 118 18.52 -6.01 -41.44
N SER A 119 18.47 -4.74 -41.04
CA SER A 119 17.51 -4.17 -40.04
C SER A 119 16.09 -4.00 -40.58
N CYS A 120 15.54 -4.99 -41.29
CA CYS A 120 14.11 -4.95 -41.62
C CYS A 120 13.47 -6.33 -41.40
N ILE A 121 12.34 -6.33 -40.71
CA ILE A 121 11.48 -7.51 -40.56
C ILE A 121 10.80 -7.81 -41.89
N VAL A 122 10.58 -9.09 -42.17
CA VAL A 122 9.85 -9.54 -43.36
C VAL A 122 9.02 -10.76 -43.02
N THR A 123 7.70 -10.64 -43.13
CA THR A 123 6.80 -11.79 -43.03
C THR A 123 6.71 -12.56 -44.35
N LYS A 124 6.21 -13.79 -44.31
CA LYS A 124 5.80 -14.51 -45.52
C LYS A 124 4.59 -13.79 -46.16
N LEU A 125 4.34 -14.11 -47.43
CA LEU A 125 3.09 -13.69 -48.08
C LEU A 125 1.93 -14.42 -47.42
N GLU A 126 1.12 -13.70 -46.64
CA GLU A 126 0.04 -14.27 -45.85
C GLU A 126 -1.10 -13.27 -45.63
N SER A 127 -2.24 -13.77 -45.16
CA SER A 127 -3.42 -12.94 -44.89
C SER A 127 -3.24 -12.17 -43.58
N ARG A 128 -3.34 -10.85 -43.63
CA ARG A 128 -3.25 -9.95 -42.46
C ARG A 128 -2.00 -10.23 -41.60
N PRO A 129 -0.79 -10.12 -42.18
CA PRO A 129 0.45 -10.27 -41.41
C PRO A 129 0.52 -9.21 -40.31
N TRP A 130 1.15 -9.57 -39.20
CA TRP A 130 1.28 -8.71 -38.03
C TRP A 130 2.66 -8.84 -37.38
N TRP A 131 3.05 -7.78 -36.69
CA TRP A 131 4.23 -7.71 -35.83
C TRP A 131 3.82 -7.08 -34.50
N ALA A 132 4.48 -7.46 -33.40
CA ALA A 132 4.21 -6.91 -32.08
C ALA A 132 5.49 -6.71 -31.25
N VAL A 133 5.48 -5.72 -30.36
CA VAL A 133 6.48 -5.52 -29.32
C VAL A 133 5.85 -5.56 -27.94
N ASP A 134 6.53 -6.19 -26.98
CA ASP A 134 6.18 -6.17 -25.55
C ASP A 134 6.96 -5.06 -24.84
N LEU A 135 6.28 -3.99 -24.44
CA LEU A 135 6.89 -2.88 -23.70
C LEU A 135 7.26 -3.28 -22.25
N GLY A 136 6.84 -4.47 -21.79
CA GLY A 136 7.10 -5.03 -20.47
C GLY A 136 6.02 -4.67 -19.45
N VAL A 137 5.61 -3.40 -19.42
CA VAL A 137 4.50 -2.88 -18.60
C VAL A 137 3.52 -2.12 -19.49
N ALA A 138 2.26 -2.00 -19.05
CA ALA A 138 1.31 -1.14 -19.74
C ALA A 138 1.71 0.33 -19.52
N ASP A 139 1.88 1.06 -20.61
CA ASP A 139 2.30 2.47 -20.58
C ASP A 139 1.36 3.32 -21.44
N ASN A 140 1.34 4.63 -21.22
CA ASN A 140 0.57 5.54 -22.08
C ASN A 140 1.34 5.79 -23.37
N ILE A 141 0.65 5.69 -24.51
CA ILE A 141 1.24 5.78 -25.84
C ILE A 141 0.61 6.97 -26.56
N ASP A 142 1.44 7.89 -27.01
CA ASP A 142 1.03 9.10 -27.72
C ASP A 142 1.32 8.99 -29.22
N GLU A 143 2.48 8.45 -29.59
CA GLU A 143 2.82 8.26 -31.00
C GLU A 143 3.64 6.99 -31.27
N VAL A 144 3.39 6.38 -32.42
CA VAL A 144 4.14 5.24 -32.97
C VAL A 144 4.76 5.66 -34.29
N LEU A 145 6.08 5.54 -34.44
CA LEU A 145 6.79 5.82 -35.68
C LEU A 145 7.14 4.50 -36.37
N ILE A 146 6.92 4.41 -37.68
CA ILE A 146 7.24 3.22 -38.47
C ILE A 146 8.11 3.61 -39.65
N SER A 147 9.32 3.07 -39.73
CA SER A 147 10.27 3.24 -40.83
C SER A 147 10.10 2.13 -41.88
N GLN A 148 10.00 2.52 -43.14
CA GLN A 148 9.71 1.62 -44.27
C GLN A 148 10.95 1.36 -45.16
N ARG A 149 10.99 0.17 -45.75
CA ARG A 149 11.97 -0.29 -46.73
C ARG A 149 11.93 0.52 -48.04
N ASP A 150 13.07 0.57 -48.72
CA ASP A 150 13.35 1.24 -49.99
C ASP A 150 12.53 0.84 -51.24
N GLN A 151 11.84 -0.31 -51.23
CA GLN A 151 11.09 -0.80 -52.41
C GLN A 151 9.69 -1.36 -52.06
N ALA A 152 9.14 -1.02 -50.90
CA ALA A 152 7.84 -1.53 -50.47
C ALA A 152 6.93 -0.38 -50.02
N ALA A 153 5.68 -0.39 -50.51
CA ALA A 153 4.59 0.38 -49.92
C ALA A 153 3.70 -0.58 -49.12
N THR A 154 3.38 -0.22 -47.88
CA THR A 154 2.55 -1.05 -46.99
C THR A 154 1.40 -0.22 -46.43
N ASN A 155 0.19 -0.78 -46.48
CA ASN A 155 -0.94 -0.27 -45.70
C ASN A 155 -0.82 -0.87 -44.31
N VAL A 156 -0.43 -0.07 -43.33
CA VAL A 156 -0.30 -0.51 -41.94
C VAL A 156 -1.29 0.23 -41.06
N THR A 157 -1.77 -0.47 -40.04
CA THR A 157 -2.62 0.08 -38.99
C THR A 157 -1.97 -0.27 -37.66
N PRO A 158 -1.28 0.70 -37.01
CA PRO A 158 -0.78 0.50 -35.67
C PRO A 158 -1.95 0.42 -34.69
N THR A 159 -1.98 -0.65 -33.91
CA THR A 159 -2.99 -0.88 -32.88
C THR A 159 -2.30 -1.19 -31.57
N VAL A 160 -2.79 -0.61 -30.49
CA VAL A 160 -2.30 -0.86 -29.14
C VAL A 160 -3.18 -1.94 -28.50
N THR A 161 -2.64 -2.72 -27.60
CA THR A 161 -3.32 -3.89 -27.03
C THR A 161 -2.96 -3.96 -25.54
N ALA A 162 -4.00 -3.95 -24.70
CA ALA A 162 -3.90 -4.09 -23.23
C ALA A 162 -4.44 -5.42 -22.62
N PRO A 163 -4.45 -6.58 -23.31
CA PRO A 163 -4.80 -7.88 -22.76
C PRO A 163 -3.63 -8.56 -22.05
N ASN A 164 -3.98 -9.55 -21.22
CA ASN A 164 -3.04 -10.46 -20.55
C ASN A 164 -2.41 -11.51 -21.49
N GLU A 165 -2.91 -11.64 -22.73
CA GLU A 165 -2.42 -12.60 -23.73
C GLU A 165 -2.09 -11.91 -25.05
N LEU A 166 -1.12 -12.45 -25.79
CA LEU A 166 -0.66 -11.94 -27.09
C LEU A 166 -1.67 -12.29 -28.19
N SER A 167 -2.87 -11.70 -28.12
CA SER A 167 -4.00 -11.97 -29.00
C SER A 167 -4.31 -10.81 -29.96
N PRO A 168 -4.48 -11.07 -31.27
CA PRO A 168 -4.90 -10.07 -32.24
C PRO A 168 -6.35 -9.56 -32.11
N SER A 169 -7.09 -9.94 -31.06
CA SER A 169 -8.54 -9.68 -30.94
C SER A 169 -8.94 -8.64 -29.88
N ASP A 170 -8.01 -8.18 -29.05
CA ASP A 170 -8.29 -7.30 -27.90
C ASP A 170 -7.47 -6.00 -27.98
N TYR A 171 -7.66 -5.26 -29.07
CA TYR A 171 -6.87 -4.08 -29.42
C TYR A 171 -7.65 -2.77 -29.28
N VAL A 172 -7.02 -1.77 -28.67
CA VAL A 172 -7.39 -0.36 -28.75
C VAL A 172 -6.67 0.23 -29.96
N VAL A 173 -7.43 0.72 -30.93
CA VAL A 173 -6.83 1.31 -32.13
C VAL A 173 -6.22 2.67 -31.76
N CYS A 174 -4.89 2.76 -31.75
CA CYS A 174 -4.18 4.03 -31.55
C CYS A 174 -4.42 4.94 -32.74
N ALA A 175 -4.10 4.49 -33.96
CA ALA A 175 -4.25 5.29 -35.15
C ALA A 175 -4.60 4.43 -36.36
N THR A 176 -5.46 4.94 -37.23
CA THR A 176 -5.72 4.31 -38.54
C THR A 176 -5.19 5.15 -39.69
N ARG A 177 -4.69 4.48 -40.72
CA ARG A 177 -4.30 5.13 -41.96
C ARG A 177 -4.82 4.34 -43.15
N VAL A 178 -5.46 5.04 -44.08
CA VAL A 178 -6.04 4.45 -45.30
C VAL A 178 -5.02 4.45 -46.46
N ASP A 179 -4.03 5.34 -46.41
CA ASP A 179 -3.00 5.48 -47.45
C ASP A 179 -1.70 4.72 -47.13
N PRO A 180 -1.05 4.07 -48.12
CA PRO A 180 0.22 3.37 -47.92
C PRO A 180 1.32 4.27 -47.37
N ILE A 181 2.18 3.74 -46.50
CA ILE A 181 3.47 4.39 -46.16
C ILE A 181 4.38 4.31 -47.40
N PRO A 182 4.89 5.44 -47.93
CA PRO A 182 5.83 5.44 -49.05
C PRO A 182 7.15 4.73 -48.71
N ALA A 183 7.81 4.18 -49.72
CA ALA A 183 9.12 3.56 -49.58
C ALA A 183 10.17 4.55 -49.03
N SER A 184 11.11 4.05 -48.22
CA SER A 184 12.17 4.85 -47.57
C SER A 184 11.71 6.00 -46.67
N THR A 185 10.48 5.95 -46.13
CA THR A 185 9.99 6.99 -45.22
C THR A 185 9.77 6.47 -43.82
N THR A 186 9.91 7.35 -42.83
CA THR A 186 9.43 7.10 -41.46
C THR A 186 8.16 7.88 -41.28
N MET A 187 7.10 7.20 -40.87
CA MET A 187 5.80 7.81 -40.69
C MET A 187 5.40 7.80 -39.24
N THR A 188 4.95 8.96 -38.76
CA THR A 188 4.42 9.14 -37.41
C THR A 188 2.92 8.85 -37.40
N PHE A 189 2.50 7.97 -36.50
CA PHE A 189 1.12 7.64 -36.20
C PHE A 189 0.81 8.16 -34.80
N ARG A 190 0.16 9.32 -34.74
CA ARG A 190 -0.31 9.88 -33.47
C ARG A 190 -1.62 9.22 -33.07
N CYS A 191 -1.73 8.82 -31.82
CA CYS A 191 -2.95 8.21 -31.34
C CYS A 191 -4.13 9.20 -31.40
N GLU A 192 -5.32 8.70 -31.78
CA GLU A 192 -6.53 9.51 -31.91
C GLU A 192 -7.08 9.98 -30.55
N SER A 193 -6.67 9.32 -29.46
CA SER A 193 -6.97 9.65 -28.06
C SER A 193 -5.67 9.85 -27.27
N THR A 194 -5.71 10.70 -26.24
CA THR A 194 -4.58 10.97 -25.33
C THR A 194 -4.40 9.91 -24.23
N ASP A 195 -5.34 8.99 -24.11
CA ASP A 195 -5.40 7.98 -23.04
C ASP A 195 -5.23 6.55 -23.59
N VAL A 196 -4.37 6.39 -24.60
CA VAL A 196 -4.11 5.07 -25.21
C VAL A 196 -3.07 4.32 -24.39
N ILE A 197 -3.55 3.53 -23.43
CA ILE A 197 -2.71 2.72 -22.54
C ILE A 197 -2.59 1.30 -23.08
N GLY A 198 -1.37 0.76 -23.15
CA GLY A 198 -1.16 -0.65 -23.50
C GLY A 198 0.23 -1.17 -23.24
N ARG A 199 0.33 -2.48 -23.05
CA ARG A 199 1.62 -3.19 -22.87
C ARG A 199 2.21 -3.65 -24.20
N TYR A 200 1.36 -4.00 -25.15
CA TYR A 200 1.80 -4.45 -26.47
C TYR A 200 1.41 -3.44 -27.53
N VAL A 201 2.33 -3.19 -28.46
CA VAL A 201 2.04 -2.45 -29.69
C VAL A 201 2.09 -3.41 -30.85
N PHE A 202 0.96 -3.55 -31.54
CA PHE A 202 0.85 -4.34 -32.75
C PHE A 202 0.87 -3.43 -33.98
N VAL A 203 1.57 -3.87 -35.01
CA VAL A 203 1.45 -3.30 -36.35
C VAL A 203 0.85 -4.36 -37.25
N LEU A 204 -0.33 -4.09 -37.80
CA LEU A 204 -1.06 -5.03 -38.64
C LEU A 204 -1.24 -4.49 -40.05
N ARG A 205 -1.24 -5.40 -41.01
CA ARG A 205 -1.81 -5.15 -42.34
C ARG A 205 -3.23 -5.67 -42.42
N THR A 206 -4.07 -4.99 -43.19
CA THR A 206 -5.46 -5.40 -43.45
C THR A 206 -5.62 -6.22 -44.74
N ASP A 207 -4.61 -6.21 -45.61
CA ASP A 207 -4.59 -6.94 -46.89
C ASP A 207 -3.77 -8.25 -46.84
N ASN A 208 -3.83 -9.02 -47.92
CA ASN A 208 -3.06 -10.25 -48.10
C ASN A 208 -1.73 -9.93 -48.79
N SER A 209 -0.68 -9.71 -48.00
CA SER A 209 0.61 -9.23 -48.48
C SER A 209 1.74 -9.61 -47.51
N GLN A 210 2.96 -9.11 -47.74
CA GLN A 210 4.03 -9.14 -46.75
C GLN A 210 4.01 -7.87 -45.88
N LEU A 211 4.32 -8.01 -44.60
CA LEU A 211 4.65 -6.89 -43.73
C LEU A 211 6.17 -6.73 -43.74
N ILE A 212 6.62 -5.54 -44.16
CA ILE A 212 8.01 -5.13 -44.23
C ILE A 212 8.12 -3.82 -43.49
N MET A 213 9.01 -3.75 -42.51
CA MET A 213 9.29 -2.56 -41.69
C MET A 213 10.74 -2.63 -41.23
N CYS A 214 11.40 -1.48 -41.11
CA CYS A 214 12.80 -1.40 -40.70
C CYS A 214 12.99 -0.87 -39.29
N GLU A 215 12.07 -0.07 -38.77
CA GLU A 215 12.08 0.33 -37.36
C GLU A 215 10.66 0.68 -36.92
N VAL A 216 10.34 0.37 -35.66
CA VAL A 216 9.11 0.74 -34.98
C VAL A 216 9.49 1.36 -33.64
N GLU A 217 9.14 2.63 -33.47
CA GLU A 217 9.41 3.37 -32.25
C GLU A 217 8.10 3.74 -31.59
N VAL A 218 8.05 3.64 -30.26
CA VAL A 218 6.84 3.89 -29.48
C VAL A 218 7.17 4.94 -28.43
N TYR A 219 6.43 6.03 -28.42
CA TYR A 219 6.63 7.14 -27.50
C TYR A 219 5.39 7.39 -26.67
N GLY A 220 5.61 7.59 -25.37
CA GLY A 220 4.59 8.12 -24.47
C GLY A 220 4.47 9.64 -24.59
N PRO A 221 3.43 10.22 -23.97
CA PRO A 221 3.19 11.64 -24.05
C PRO A 221 4.33 12.45 -23.42
N THR A 222 4.77 13.49 -24.12
CA THR A 222 5.77 14.44 -23.64
C THR A 222 5.11 15.47 -22.72
N TYR A 223 4.87 15.10 -21.46
CA TYR A 223 4.40 16.05 -20.47
C TYR A 223 5.57 16.75 -19.79
N SER A 224 5.52 18.09 -19.71
CA SER A 224 6.18 18.79 -18.62
C SER A 224 5.64 18.19 -17.33
N VAL A 225 6.50 17.54 -16.55
CA VAL A 225 6.12 16.92 -15.28
C VAL A 225 5.68 18.05 -14.34
N GLU A 226 4.39 18.38 -14.32
CA GLU A 226 3.82 19.11 -13.20
C GLU A 226 3.89 18.16 -12.01
N GLN A 227 4.87 18.42 -11.14
CA GLN A 227 5.02 17.75 -9.87
C GLN A 227 3.71 17.86 -9.08
N LEU A 228 3.25 16.77 -8.47
CA LEU A 228 1.98 16.73 -7.74
C LEU A 228 1.96 17.82 -6.66
N ALA A 229 1.14 18.85 -6.87
CA ALA A 229 1.01 20.04 -6.04
C ALA A 229 -0.47 20.35 -5.79
N ASN A 230 -0.76 21.25 -4.86
CA ASN A 230 -2.12 21.75 -4.60
C ASN A 230 -3.18 20.65 -4.41
N PHE A 231 -2.96 19.74 -3.46
CA PHE A 231 -3.90 18.66 -3.15
C PHE A 231 -4.23 18.56 -1.67
N VAL A 232 -5.32 17.86 -1.38
CA VAL A 232 -5.83 17.56 -0.04
C VAL A 232 -5.84 16.05 0.16
N VAL A 233 -5.41 15.60 1.34
CA VAL A 233 -5.61 14.25 1.86
C VAL A 233 -6.68 14.33 2.94
N ALA A 234 -7.74 13.54 2.81
CA ALA A 234 -8.87 13.58 3.74
C ALA A 234 -9.51 12.21 3.92
N ALA A 235 -10.22 12.05 5.04
CA ALA A 235 -10.99 10.87 5.37
C ALA A 235 -12.49 11.13 5.29
N THR A 236 -13.27 10.16 4.81
CA THR A 236 -14.73 10.23 4.73
C THR A 236 -15.35 8.86 4.99
N ASN A 237 -16.61 8.85 5.43
CA ASN A 237 -17.44 7.64 5.51
C ASN A 237 -18.34 7.47 4.27
N ILE A 238 -18.34 8.45 3.37
CA ILE A 238 -19.11 8.38 2.13
C ILE A 238 -18.39 7.46 1.16
N THR A 239 -19.13 6.50 0.62
CA THR A 239 -18.59 5.53 -0.33
C THR A 239 -18.23 6.23 -1.64
N PRO A 240 -16.97 6.14 -2.12
CA PRO A 240 -16.58 6.72 -3.40
C PRO A 240 -17.35 6.08 -4.55
N THR A 241 -17.94 6.89 -5.43
CA THR A 241 -18.51 6.44 -6.71
C THR A 241 -17.77 7.12 -7.85
N VAL A 242 -17.84 6.58 -9.07
CA VAL A 242 -17.11 7.13 -10.26
C VAL A 242 -17.50 8.60 -10.55
N THR A 243 -18.66 9.06 -10.05
CA THR A 243 -19.15 10.45 -10.18
C THR A 243 -19.05 11.27 -8.89
N ALA A 244 -18.71 10.69 -7.74
CA ALA A 244 -18.73 11.38 -6.44
C ALA A 244 -17.52 12.28 -6.11
N PRO A 245 -16.28 12.07 -6.61
CA PRO A 245 -15.17 12.96 -6.25
C PRO A 245 -15.41 14.42 -6.64
N SER A 246 -16.27 14.66 -7.64
CA SER A 246 -16.69 16.00 -8.06
C SER A 246 -17.78 16.64 -7.18
N GLU A 247 -18.37 15.93 -6.23
CA GLU A 247 -19.54 16.40 -5.45
C GLU A 247 -19.34 16.45 -3.92
N LEU A 248 -18.19 16.03 -3.37
CA LEU A 248 -17.97 16.09 -1.92
C LEU A 248 -17.83 17.54 -1.44
N SER A 249 -18.80 17.99 -0.63
CA SER A 249 -18.76 19.26 0.08
C SER A 249 -17.70 19.21 1.20
N PRO A 250 -17.07 20.34 1.58
CA PRO A 250 -16.14 20.39 2.73
C PRO A 250 -16.69 19.87 4.06
N SER A 251 -18.00 19.68 4.19
CA SER A 251 -18.66 19.05 5.34
C SER A 251 -18.58 17.52 5.37
N ASP A 252 -18.28 16.90 4.23
CA ASP A 252 -18.47 15.47 3.99
C ASP A 252 -17.21 14.65 4.26
N TYR A 253 -16.12 15.33 4.58
CA TYR A 253 -14.82 14.74 4.86
C TYR A 253 -14.07 15.54 5.91
N VAL A 254 -13.21 14.85 6.63
CA VAL A 254 -12.28 15.47 7.59
C VAL A 254 -10.91 15.53 6.93
N VAL A 255 -10.36 16.74 6.80
CA VAL A 255 -9.04 16.93 6.20
C VAL A 255 -7.97 16.40 7.13
N CYS A 256 -7.13 15.50 6.63
CA CYS A 256 -5.94 15.01 7.30
C CYS A 256 -4.76 15.95 7.07
N ALA A 257 -4.51 16.30 5.81
CA ALA A 257 -3.41 17.17 5.42
C ALA A 257 -3.75 17.94 4.13
N THR A 258 -3.15 19.11 3.98
CA THR A 258 -3.16 19.87 2.73
C THR A 258 -1.73 20.11 2.29
N ARG A 259 -1.50 20.08 0.98
CA ARG A 259 -0.18 20.37 0.42
C ARG A 259 -0.33 21.26 -0.80
N VAL A 260 0.27 22.44 -0.71
CA VAL A 260 0.37 23.40 -1.81
C VAL A 260 1.63 23.17 -2.64
N ASP A 261 2.74 22.80 -1.98
CA ASP A 261 4.03 22.64 -2.63
C ASP A 261 4.11 21.38 -3.49
N PRO A 262 4.81 21.43 -4.63
CA PRO A 262 5.03 20.24 -5.44
C PRO A 262 5.77 19.13 -4.69
N ILE A 263 5.41 17.88 -4.99
CA ILE A 263 6.17 16.70 -4.56
C ILE A 263 7.22 16.40 -5.63
N PRO A 264 8.53 16.40 -5.30
CA PRO A 264 9.56 16.01 -6.24
C PRO A 264 9.34 14.60 -6.78
N ALA A 265 9.61 14.38 -8.06
CA ALA A 265 9.47 13.07 -8.68
C ALA A 265 10.27 11.98 -7.93
N SER A 266 9.70 10.78 -7.83
CA SER A 266 10.31 9.62 -7.13
C SER A 266 10.59 9.83 -5.63
N THR A 267 9.88 10.73 -4.97
CA THR A 267 9.96 10.90 -3.51
C THR A 267 8.71 10.40 -2.81
N THR A 268 8.90 9.71 -1.70
CA THR A 268 7.82 9.34 -0.79
C THR A 268 7.61 10.46 0.21
N MET A 269 6.36 10.90 0.38
CA MET A 269 6.00 11.93 1.34
C MET A 269 5.02 11.35 2.37
N THR A 270 5.35 11.51 3.66
CA THR A 270 4.48 11.07 4.75
C THR A 270 3.68 12.26 5.29
N PHE A 271 2.36 12.12 5.32
CA PHE A 271 1.45 13.10 5.92
C PHE A 271 0.92 12.53 7.24
N ARG A 272 1.16 13.25 8.33
CA ARG A 272 0.54 12.96 9.62
C ARG A 272 -0.69 13.84 9.77
N CYS A 273 -1.83 13.24 10.07
CA CYS A 273 -3.02 14.03 10.36
C CYS A 273 -2.76 14.85 11.63
N GLU A 274 -2.95 16.17 11.56
CA GLU A 274 -2.73 17.05 12.70
C GLU A 274 -3.79 16.86 13.79
N SER A 275 -4.98 16.38 13.41
CA SER A 275 -6.08 16.04 14.32
C SER A 275 -6.11 14.54 14.61
N THR A 276 -6.39 14.18 15.86
CA THR A 276 -6.65 12.80 16.29
C THR A 276 -8.03 12.30 15.89
N ASP A 277 -8.93 13.20 15.47
CA ASP A 277 -10.35 12.89 15.19
C ASP A 277 -10.61 12.68 13.69
N VAL A 278 -9.57 12.37 12.90
CA VAL A 278 -9.70 12.05 11.48
C VAL A 278 -10.18 10.60 11.34
N ILE A 279 -11.48 10.41 11.56
CA ILE A 279 -12.14 9.10 11.51
C ILE A 279 -12.91 8.99 10.20
N GLY A 280 -12.56 8.02 9.37
CA GLY A 280 -13.27 7.75 8.12
C GLY A 280 -12.94 6.38 7.54
N ARG A 281 -13.94 5.75 6.94
CA ARG A 281 -13.81 4.45 6.24
C ARG A 281 -12.95 4.53 4.98
N TYR A 282 -12.91 5.70 4.33
CA TYR A 282 -12.20 5.91 3.08
C TYR A 282 -11.25 7.10 3.23
N VAL A 283 -10.03 6.97 2.70
CA VAL A 283 -9.08 8.07 2.53
C VAL A 283 -9.02 8.41 1.05
N PHE A 284 -9.01 9.70 0.72
CA PHE A 284 -8.84 10.17 -0.65
C PHE A 284 -7.77 11.26 -0.73
N VAL A 285 -7.16 11.33 -1.91
CA VAL A 285 -6.26 12.40 -2.33
C VAL A 285 -6.96 13.15 -3.46
N ARG A 286 -7.09 14.48 -3.33
CA ARG A 286 -7.78 15.31 -4.33
C ARG A 286 -6.97 16.54 -4.66
N CYS A 287 -6.61 16.73 -5.94
CA CYS A 287 -6.13 18.01 -6.44
C CYS A 287 -7.21 19.08 -6.29
N VAL A 288 -6.86 20.24 -5.75
CA VAL A 288 -7.77 21.37 -5.55
C VAL A 288 -8.00 22.12 -6.86
N GLN A 289 -7.06 22.01 -7.80
CA GLN A 289 -7.14 22.62 -9.12
C GLN A 289 -7.95 21.77 -10.10
N THR A 290 -8.60 22.44 -11.04
CA THR A 290 -9.35 21.79 -12.14
C THR A 290 -8.42 21.46 -13.30
N ASN A 291 -8.71 20.38 -14.05
CA ASN A 291 -7.95 19.91 -15.21
C ASN A 291 -6.49 19.48 -14.92
N VAL A 292 -6.20 19.01 -13.71
CA VAL A 292 -4.89 18.45 -13.33
C VAL A 292 -4.99 16.93 -13.24
N ILE A 293 -3.99 16.22 -13.74
CA ILE A 293 -3.89 14.76 -13.62
C ILE A 293 -3.31 14.42 -12.24
N LEU A 294 -4.06 13.69 -11.42
CA LEU A 294 -3.53 13.12 -10.17
C LEU A 294 -2.70 11.88 -10.49
N GLN A 295 -1.38 11.99 -10.40
CA GLN A 295 -0.45 10.87 -10.56
C GLN A 295 0.09 10.42 -9.20
N LEU A 296 -0.17 9.17 -8.83
CA LEU A 296 0.29 8.53 -7.60
C LEU A 296 0.80 7.12 -7.96
N CYS A 297 1.91 6.70 -7.34
CA CYS A 297 2.43 5.34 -7.53
C CYS A 297 1.79 4.38 -6.51
N GLU A 298 2.00 4.66 -5.23
CA GLU A 298 1.50 3.87 -4.11
C GLU A 298 1.01 4.83 -3.01
N VAL A 299 -0.08 4.48 -2.34
CA VAL A 299 -0.61 5.20 -1.19
C VAL A 299 -0.77 4.21 -0.05
N GLU A 300 0.11 4.34 0.94
CA GLU A 300 0.00 3.60 2.20
C GLU A 300 -0.82 4.42 3.21
N VAL A 301 -1.89 3.82 3.74
CA VAL A 301 -2.71 4.42 4.78
C VAL A 301 -2.51 3.63 6.06
N PHE A 302 -1.98 4.30 7.07
CA PHE A 302 -1.78 3.75 8.41
C PHE A 302 -2.86 4.30 9.34
N ALA A 303 -3.65 3.40 9.93
CA ALA A 303 -4.59 3.73 10.99
C ALA A 303 -4.07 3.12 12.30
N TYR A 304 -4.20 3.85 13.40
CA TYR A 304 -3.96 3.28 14.72
C TYR A 304 -5.16 2.40 15.10
N GLN A 305 -4.91 1.13 15.41
CA GLN A 305 -5.85 0.32 16.18
C GLN A 305 -5.95 0.94 17.58
N GLU A 306 -7.16 1.03 18.15
CA GLU A 306 -7.34 1.39 19.55
C GLU A 306 -6.52 0.39 20.40
N PRO A 307 -5.47 0.84 21.08
CA PRO A 307 -4.57 -0.07 21.78
C PRO A 307 -5.33 -0.76 22.92
N VAL A 308 -5.07 -2.05 23.15
CA VAL A 308 -5.76 -2.83 24.21
C VAL A 308 -5.08 -2.56 25.55
N ASN A 309 -5.84 -2.10 26.55
CA ASN A 309 -5.32 -1.92 27.90
C ASN A 309 -5.05 -3.29 28.55
N LEU A 310 -3.77 -3.68 28.57
CA LEU A 310 -3.29 -4.95 29.14
C LEU A 310 -3.45 -5.03 30.66
N ALA A 311 -3.55 -3.89 31.34
CA ALA A 311 -3.63 -3.80 32.79
C ALA A 311 -5.04 -4.06 33.33
N LEU A 312 -6.10 -3.88 32.51
CA LEU A 312 -7.49 -3.96 32.93
C LEU A 312 -7.80 -5.26 33.68
N GLY A 313 -8.23 -5.14 34.94
CA GLY A 313 -8.61 -6.25 35.82
C GLY A 313 -7.46 -7.18 36.24
N ARG A 314 -6.20 -6.84 35.94
CA ARG A 314 -5.04 -7.68 36.27
C ARG A 314 -4.69 -7.66 37.77
N PRO A 315 -3.96 -8.67 38.27
CA PRO A 315 -3.43 -8.65 39.63
C PRO A 315 -2.45 -7.49 39.83
N THR A 316 -2.55 -6.82 40.98
CA THR A 316 -1.76 -5.63 41.29
C THR A 316 -1.18 -5.66 42.69
N PHE A 317 -0.15 -4.85 42.89
CA PHE A 317 0.65 -4.75 44.11
C PHE A 317 0.91 -3.28 44.42
N GLN A 318 1.06 -2.95 45.70
CA GLN A 318 1.50 -1.62 46.12
C GLN A 318 2.32 -1.71 47.41
N SER A 319 3.16 -0.71 47.65
CA SER A 319 4.04 -0.63 48.83
C SER A 319 3.29 -0.71 50.16
N SER A 320 2.17 -0.01 50.28
CA SER A 320 1.34 0.01 51.49
C SER A 320 -0.10 0.40 51.18
N MET A 321 -1.05 0.03 52.05
CA MET A 321 -2.47 0.39 51.90
C MET A 321 -2.90 1.40 52.97
N PHE A 322 -3.55 2.48 52.54
CA PHE A 322 -4.21 3.45 53.42
C PHE A 322 -5.74 3.27 53.37
N HIS A 323 -6.37 3.11 54.55
CA HIS A 323 -7.81 2.87 54.72
C HIS A 323 -8.42 1.69 53.92
N GLY A 324 -7.63 0.69 53.54
CA GLY A 324 -8.14 -0.50 52.86
C GLY A 324 -8.36 -0.35 51.35
N ASN A 325 -7.93 0.77 50.75
CA ASN A 325 -7.91 0.94 49.29
C ASN A 325 -6.86 -0.01 48.70
N GLY A 326 -7.33 -1.10 48.08
CA GLY A 326 -6.49 -2.11 47.47
C GLY A 326 -5.90 -1.69 46.12
N PRO A 327 -4.78 -2.29 45.69
CA PRO A 327 -4.06 -1.88 44.48
C PRO A 327 -4.84 -2.12 43.18
N SER A 328 -5.91 -2.93 43.20
CA SER A 328 -6.72 -3.25 42.01
C SER A 328 -7.57 -2.07 41.53
N LEU A 329 -7.74 -1.04 42.36
CA LEU A 329 -8.52 0.15 42.01
C LEU A 329 -7.88 0.99 40.90
N ALA A 330 -6.59 0.80 40.61
CA ALA A 330 -5.91 1.50 39.53
C ALA A 330 -6.03 0.77 38.17
N VAL A 331 -6.77 -0.34 38.10
CA VAL A 331 -6.97 -1.12 36.86
C VAL A 331 -8.41 -1.59 36.74
N ASP A 332 -9.34 -0.87 37.36
CA ASP A 332 -10.76 -1.25 37.41
C ASP A 332 -11.57 -0.71 36.22
N GLY A 333 -10.92 0.02 35.31
CA GLY A 333 -11.53 0.63 34.14
C GLY A 333 -12.21 1.96 34.42
N ASN A 334 -11.99 2.57 35.60
CA ASN A 334 -12.68 3.79 36.01
C ASN A 334 -11.71 4.95 36.29
N ARG A 335 -11.51 5.81 35.30
CA ARG A 335 -10.69 7.04 35.39
C ARG A 335 -11.25 8.14 36.31
N ASN A 336 -12.35 7.91 37.05
CA ASN A 336 -12.99 8.99 37.81
C ASN A 336 -12.05 9.54 38.90
N PRO A 337 -11.69 10.83 38.84
CA PRO A 337 -10.69 11.40 39.74
C PRO A 337 -11.25 11.65 41.15
N ASN A 338 -12.57 11.55 41.37
CA ASN A 338 -13.22 11.78 42.65
C ASN A 338 -13.33 10.48 43.47
N ARG A 339 -12.43 10.33 44.44
CA ARG A 339 -12.42 9.20 45.37
C ARG A 339 -13.68 9.12 46.25
N GLU A 340 -14.26 10.24 46.66
CA GLU A 340 -15.38 10.25 47.62
C GLU A 340 -16.67 9.72 47.03
N SER A 341 -16.82 9.79 45.70
CA SER A 341 -18.01 9.30 45.00
C SER A 341 -17.87 7.87 44.47
N THR A 342 -16.66 7.40 44.14
CA THR A 342 -16.46 6.11 43.44
C THR A 342 -15.53 5.13 44.13
N GLY A 343 -14.55 5.59 44.90
CA GLY A 343 -13.53 4.73 45.50
C GLY A 343 -12.45 4.19 44.54
N SER A 344 -12.48 4.48 43.22
CA SER A 344 -11.50 4.01 42.21
C SER A 344 -10.15 4.74 42.23
N CYS A 345 -9.55 4.94 43.41
CA CYS A 345 -8.17 5.39 43.46
C CYS A 345 -7.40 4.66 44.56
N ILE A 346 -6.21 4.17 44.22
CA ILE A 346 -5.27 3.61 45.18
C ILE A 346 -4.66 4.74 46.01
N VAL A 347 -4.40 4.47 47.29
CA VAL A 347 -3.75 5.41 48.20
C VAL A 347 -2.79 4.63 49.09
N THR A 348 -1.51 5.02 49.05
CA THR A 348 -0.47 4.49 49.94
C THR A 348 -0.44 5.25 51.27
N LYS A 349 0.27 4.73 52.26
CA LYS A 349 0.62 5.49 53.47
C LYS A 349 1.71 6.51 53.13
N LEU A 350 1.91 7.48 54.01
CA LEU A 350 3.06 8.38 53.94
C LEU A 350 4.35 7.57 54.16
N GLU A 351 5.15 7.41 53.11
CA GLU A 351 6.34 6.56 53.14
C GLU A 351 7.44 7.03 52.18
N SER A 352 8.57 6.33 52.18
CA SER A 352 9.69 6.61 51.28
C SER A 352 9.56 5.79 50.00
N ARG A 353 9.61 6.46 48.85
CA ARG A 353 9.53 5.87 47.51
C ARG A 353 8.33 4.91 47.34
N PRO A 354 7.09 5.36 47.64
CA PRO A 354 5.91 4.54 47.43
C PRO A 354 5.78 4.12 45.96
N TRP A 355 5.16 2.97 45.75
CA TRP A 355 5.07 2.36 44.43
C TRP A 355 3.80 1.53 44.27
N TRP A 356 3.44 1.33 43.01
CA TRP A 356 2.37 0.46 42.56
C TRP A 356 2.86 -0.35 41.35
N ALA A 357 2.40 -1.59 41.21
CA ALA A 357 2.75 -2.45 40.08
C ALA A 357 1.58 -3.34 39.65
N VAL A 358 1.51 -3.68 38.36
CA VAL A 358 0.57 -4.63 37.78
C VAL A 358 1.30 -5.83 37.20
N ASP A 359 0.73 -7.03 37.35
CA ASP A 359 1.16 -8.26 36.69
C ASP A 359 0.37 -8.47 35.40
N LEU A 360 1.00 -8.28 34.25
CA LEU A 360 0.38 -8.50 32.94
C LEU A 360 0.14 -10.00 32.66
N GLY A 361 0.69 -10.89 33.49
CA GLY A 361 0.63 -12.34 33.37
C GLY A 361 1.79 -12.92 32.56
N VAL A 362 2.18 -12.24 31.47
CA VAL A 362 3.33 -12.57 30.62
C VAL A 362 4.17 -11.32 30.38
N ALA A 363 5.43 -11.50 30.00
CA ALA A 363 6.27 -10.39 29.60
C ALA A 363 5.83 -9.89 28.22
N ASP A 364 5.51 -8.59 28.13
CA ASP A 364 5.13 -7.91 26.89
C ASP A 364 6.06 -6.72 26.63
N ASN A 365 6.13 -6.27 25.38
CA ASN A 365 6.88 -5.09 24.98
C ASN A 365 6.01 -3.84 25.11
N ILE A 366 6.24 -3.03 26.13
CA ILE A 366 5.37 -1.90 26.50
C ILE A 366 5.67 -0.69 25.61
N ASP A 367 4.62 -0.08 25.06
CA ASP A 367 4.71 1.08 24.16
C ASP A 367 4.21 2.36 24.84
N GLU A 368 3.07 2.29 25.53
CA GLU A 368 2.44 3.44 26.15
C GLU A 368 1.83 3.09 27.52
N VAL A 369 1.95 4.00 28.49
CA VAL A 369 1.29 3.90 29.79
C VAL A 369 0.52 5.20 30.07
N LEU A 370 -0.77 5.09 30.39
CA LEU A 370 -1.60 6.24 30.80
C LEU A 370 -1.77 6.20 32.31
N ILE A 371 -1.69 7.37 32.95
CA ILE A 371 -1.90 7.52 34.40
C ILE A 371 -2.93 8.60 34.65
N SER A 372 -4.04 8.24 35.31
CA SER A 372 -5.09 9.15 35.77
C SER A 372 -4.88 9.55 37.23
N GLN A 373 -4.83 10.87 37.49
CA GLN A 373 -4.58 11.45 38.82
C GLN A 373 -5.87 11.95 39.49
N ARG A 374 -5.87 11.89 40.83
CA ARG A 374 -6.99 12.33 41.68
C ARG A 374 -7.28 13.85 41.60
N ASP A 375 -8.53 14.23 41.86
CA ASP A 375 -9.04 15.61 41.89
C ASP A 375 -8.60 16.49 43.06
N GLN A 376 -8.52 15.93 44.27
CA GLN A 376 -8.09 16.58 45.51
C GLN A 376 -6.87 15.87 46.10
N ALA A 377 -5.85 15.68 45.27
CA ALA A 377 -4.58 15.15 45.75
C ALA A 377 -3.90 16.19 46.66
N VAL A 378 -3.58 15.80 47.90
CA VAL A 378 -2.80 16.64 48.85
C VAL A 378 -1.39 16.88 48.33
N GLU A 379 -0.84 15.92 47.58
CA GLU A 379 0.41 16.01 46.84
C GLU A 379 0.18 15.52 45.41
N GLN A 380 0.60 16.31 44.42
CA GLN A 380 0.55 15.90 43.02
C GLN A 380 1.68 14.89 42.74
N LEU A 381 1.38 13.86 41.95
CA LEU A 381 2.37 12.86 41.55
C LEU A 381 3.49 13.55 40.74
N ALA A 382 4.70 13.57 41.31
CA ALA A 382 5.89 14.18 40.74
C ALA A 382 7.10 13.29 41.00
N ASN A 383 8.20 13.53 40.29
CA ASN A 383 9.49 12.83 40.47
C ASN A 383 9.33 11.31 40.60
N PHE A 384 8.81 10.67 39.56
CA PHE A 384 8.55 9.23 39.51
C PHE A 384 9.07 8.60 38.21
N VAL A 385 9.15 7.27 38.23
CA VAL A 385 9.50 6.43 37.09
C VAL A 385 8.39 5.45 36.77
N VAL A 386 8.14 5.25 35.47
CA VAL A 386 7.35 4.14 34.91
C VAL A 386 8.32 3.18 34.25
N ALA A 387 8.28 1.90 34.64
CA ALA A 387 9.22 0.91 34.15
C ALA A 387 8.63 -0.50 34.12
N ALA A 388 9.24 -1.37 33.31
CA ALA A 388 8.89 -2.77 33.19
C ALA A 388 10.00 -3.67 33.77
N THR A 389 9.62 -4.77 34.41
CA THR A 389 10.55 -5.78 34.96
C THR A 389 9.96 -7.17 34.87
N ASN A 390 10.82 -8.19 34.93
CA ASN A 390 10.41 -9.59 35.09
C ASN A 390 10.52 -10.09 36.54
N ILE A 391 10.93 -9.22 37.47
CA ILE A 391 11.04 -9.57 38.89
C ILE A 391 9.69 -9.36 39.56
N THR A 392 9.18 -10.39 40.22
CA THR A 392 7.89 -10.35 40.93
C THR A 392 7.90 -9.27 42.03
N PRO A 393 6.95 -8.33 42.02
CA PRO A 393 6.80 -7.35 43.09
C PRO A 393 6.58 -8.02 44.45
N THR A 394 7.25 -7.50 45.47
CA THR A 394 7.07 -7.89 46.88
C THR A 394 6.88 -6.64 47.69
N VAL A 395 6.45 -6.69 48.95
CA VAL A 395 6.23 -5.47 49.75
C VAL A 395 7.47 -4.55 49.80
N THR A 396 8.68 -5.09 49.60
CA THR A 396 9.95 -4.36 49.53
C THR A 396 10.47 -4.05 48.11
N ALA A 397 9.92 -4.65 47.05
CA ALA A 397 10.33 -4.44 45.65
C ALA A 397 9.14 -3.94 44.83
N PRO A 398 9.20 -2.79 44.14
CA PRO A 398 10.32 -2.19 43.41
C PRO A 398 11.09 -1.07 44.12
N SER A 399 10.84 -0.79 45.41
CA SER A 399 11.64 0.20 46.17
C SER A 399 13.13 -0.14 46.21
N GLU A 400 13.49 -1.43 46.26
CA GLU A 400 14.88 -1.94 46.34
C GLU A 400 15.46 -2.42 44.99
N LEU A 401 14.73 -2.28 43.88
CA LEU A 401 15.27 -2.67 42.57
C LEU A 401 16.39 -1.72 42.14
N SER A 402 17.48 -2.31 41.65
CA SER A 402 18.59 -1.58 41.04
C SER A 402 18.25 -1.19 39.59
N PRO A 403 18.90 -0.16 39.03
CA PRO A 403 18.64 0.27 37.65
C PRO A 403 18.85 -0.81 36.57
N SER A 404 19.59 -1.88 36.85
CA SER A 404 19.77 -3.01 35.93
C SER A 404 18.63 -4.04 35.98
N ASP A 405 17.72 -3.92 36.95
CA ASP A 405 16.65 -4.91 37.18
C ASP A 405 15.35 -4.56 36.44
N TYR A 406 15.29 -3.39 35.80
CA TYR A 406 14.11 -2.91 35.10
C TYR A 406 14.50 -2.08 33.87
N VAL A 407 13.61 -2.03 32.90
CA VAL A 407 13.73 -1.17 31.72
C VAL A 407 12.81 0.03 31.92
N VAL A 408 13.36 1.24 31.81
CA VAL A 408 12.59 2.47 31.97
C VAL A 408 11.73 2.70 30.74
N CYS A 409 10.42 2.87 30.95
CA CYS A 409 9.52 3.39 29.91
C CYS A 409 9.61 4.92 29.87
N ALA A 410 9.32 5.56 31.00
CA ALA A 410 9.31 7.01 31.10
C ALA A 410 9.73 7.49 32.50
N THR A 411 10.27 8.70 32.56
CA THR A 411 10.51 9.41 33.82
C THR A 411 9.82 10.76 33.79
N ARG A 412 9.38 11.24 34.95
CA ARG A 412 8.78 12.56 35.07
C ARG A 412 9.17 13.22 36.38
N VAL A 413 9.75 14.42 36.27
CA VAL A 413 10.13 15.26 37.43
C VAL A 413 9.00 16.20 37.85
N ASP A 414 8.24 16.71 36.88
CA ASP A 414 7.20 17.70 37.13
C ASP A 414 5.90 17.07 37.66
N PRO A 415 5.13 17.78 38.49
CA PRO A 415 3.82 17.32 38.92
C PRO A 415 2.86 17.03 37.77
N ILE A 416 2.05 15.97 37.89
CA ILE A 416 0.87 15.76 37.06
C ILE A 416 -0.28 16.61 37.64
N PRO A 417 -0.95 17.46 36.83
CA PRO A 417 -2.09 18.24 37.30
C PRO A 417 -3.22 17.36 37.87
N ALA A 418 -3.92 17.86 38.88
CA ALA A 418 -5.08 17.16 39.44
C ALA A 418 -6.17 16.94 38.38
N SER A 419 -6.91 15.83 38.50
CA SER A 419 -7.98 15.43 37.55
C SER A 419 -7.55 15.26 36.09
N THR A 420 -6.26 14.96 35.83
CA THR A 420 -5.79 14.72 34.46
C THR A 420 -5.38 13.26 34.25
N THR A 421 -5.59 12.78 33.02
CA THR A 421 -4.96 11.56 32.52
C THR A 421 -3.79 11.97 31.65
N MET A 422 -2.61 11.49 31.97
CA MET A 422 -1.39 11.79 31.24
C MET A 422 -0.86 10.54 30.55
N THR A 423 -0.57 10.67 29.26
CA THR A 423 0.08 9.64 28.44
C THR A 423 1.60 9.70 28.63
N PHE A 424 2.20 8.53 28.83
CA PHE A 424 3.63 8.30 28.86
C PHE A 424 4.00 7.28 27.78
N ARG A 425 4.49 7.77 26.64
CA ARG A 425 5.09 6.90 25.63
C ARG A 425 6.50 6.50 26.05
N CYS A 426 6.83 5.23 25.87
CA CYS A 426 8.14 4.73 26.23
C CYS A 426 9.23 5.34 25.34
N GLU A 427 10.36 5.73 25.94
CA GLU A 427 11.47 6.35 25.20
C GLU A 427 12.24 5.34 24.32
N SER A 428 12.13 4.05 24.63
CA SER A 428 12.73 2.94 23.90
C SER A 428 11.64 2.04 23.32
N THR A 429 11.92 1.41 22.18
CA THR A 429 11.04 0.41 21.54
C THR A 429 11.15 -0.99 22.15
N ASP A 430 12.04 -1.20 23.13
CA ASP A 430 12.34 -2.50 23.73
C ASP A 430 12.08 -2.51 25.26
N VAL A 431 10.92 -2.01 25.69
CA VAL A 431 10.53 -2.01 27.12
C VAL A 431 9.82 -3.29 27.47
N ILE A 432 10.58 -4.38 27.55
CA ILE A 432 10.03 -5.72 27.75
C ILE A 432 9.97 -6.08 29.25
N GLY A 433 8.78 -6.44 29.74
CA GLY A 433 8.63 -6.96 31.09
C GLY A 433 7.22 -7.45 31.42
N ARG A 434 7.13 -8.38 32.37
CA ARG A 434 5.86 -8.92 32.88
C ARG A 434 5.15 -7.98 33.85
N TYR A 435 5.91 -7.22 34.62
CA TYR A 435 5.39 -6.31 35.62
C TYR A 435 5.67 -4.88 35.21
N VAL A 436 4.64 -4.05 35.14
CA VAL A 436 4.77 -2.60 34.94
C VAL A 436 4.55 -1.92 36.27
N PHE A 437 5.44 -0.99 36.65
CA PHE A 437 5.35 -0.29 37.92
C PHE A 437 5.51 1.22 37.78
N VAL A 438 4.84 1.93 38.68
CA VAL A 438 4.98 3.37 38.92
C VAL A 438 5.62 3.53 40.30
N ARG A 439 6.78 4.19 40.36
CA ARG A 439 7.52 4.40 41.63
C ARG A 439 7.92 5.86 41.80
N CYS A 440 7.52 6.47 42.91
CA CYS A 440 8.02 7.77 43.33
C CYS A 440 9.48 7.67 43.78
N MET A 441 10.29 8.68 43.46
CA MET A 441 11.70 8.76 43.88
C MET A 441 11.89 9.60 45.16
N GLN A 442 10.82 10.22 45.64
CA GLN A 442 10.80 11.10 46.82
C GLN A 442 10.61 10.32 48.13
N THR A 443 10.95 10.98 49.24
CA THR A 443 10.75 10.47 50.61
C THR A 443 9.60 11.20 51.29
N ASN A 444 8.84 10.51 52.14
CA ASN A 444 7.69 11.08 52.86
C ASN A 444 6.63 11.65 51.91
N VAL A 445 6.22 10.84 50.93
CA VAL A 445 5.16 11.20 49.97
C VAL A 445 4.07 10.13 49.95
N ILE A 446 2.91 10.48 49.41
CA ILE A 446 1.79 9.54 49.19
C ILE A 446 1.60 9.33 47.68
N LEU A 447 1.69 8.09 47.22
CA LEU A 447 1.28 7.70 45.87
C LEU A 447 -0.25 7.55 45.81
N GLN A 448 -0.86 8.26 44.85
CA GLN A 448 -2.27 8.19 44.51
C GLN A 448 -2.39 7.98 42.99
N LEU A 449 -3.15 6.98 42.58
CA LEU A 449 -3.40 6.65 41.17
C LEU A 449 -4.87 6.23 41.05
N CYS A 450 -5.60 6.80 40.10
CA CYS A 450 -7.00 6.44 39.88
C CYS A 450 -7.16 5.42 38.75
N GLU A 451 -6.36 5.52 37.69
CA GLU A 451 -6.30 4.48 36.67
C GLU A 451 -4.88 4.44 36.09
N VAL A 452 -4.38 3.25 35.80
CA VAL A 452 -3.13 2.99 35.08
C VAL A 452 -3.43 2.03 33.96
N GLU A 453 -3.29 2.50 32.72
CA GLU A 453 -3.52 1.71 31.53
C GLU A 453 -2.20 1.42 30.85
N VAL A 454 -2.00 0.18 30.45
CA VAL A 454 -0.74 -0.29 29.88
C VAL A 454 -1.01 -0.84 28.49
N PHE A 455 -0.29 -0.34 27.50
CA PHE A 455 -0.44 -0.72 26.11
C PHE A 455 0.89 -1.27 25.59
N ALA A 456 0.86 -2.43 24.94
CA ALA A 456 2.03 -3.04 24.34
C ALA A 456 2.11 -2.77 22.84
N TYR A 457 3.34 -2.79 22.32
CA TYR A 457 3.63 -2.86 20.90
C TYR A 457 3.19 -4.22 20.35
N GLN A 458 2.23 -4.23 19.43
CA GLN A 458 1.82 -5.45 18.72
C GLN A 458 2.46 -5.48 17.33
N GLU A 459 3.40 -6.40 17.11
CA GLU A 459 3.79 -6.76 15.74
C GLU A 459 2.67 -7.60 15.09
N PRO A 460 2.36 -7.38 13.80
CA PRO A 460 1.41 -8.22 13.08
C PRO A 460 1.88 -9.69 13.09
N VAL A 461 1.07 -10.60 13.63
CA VAL A 461 1.38 -12.03 13.67
C VAL A 461 0.82 -12.74 12.44
N ASN A 462 1.67 -13.47 11.71
CA ASN A 462 1.22 -14.37 10.64
C ASN A 462 0.55 -15.62 11.26
N LEU A 463 -0.79 -15.62 11.31
CA LEU A 463 -1.65 -16.67 11.86
C LEU A 463 -1.53 -18.01 11.10
N ALA A 464 -1.08 -17.99 9.84
CA ALA A 464 -0.99 -19.16 8.98
C ALA A 464 0.32 -19.95 9.14
N LEU A 465 1.39 -19.35 9.68
CA LEU A 465 2.72 -19.95 9.76
C LEU A 465 2.69 -21.33 10.45
N GLY A 466 3.13 -22.36 9.73
CA GLY A 466 3.22 -23.75 10.22
C GLY A 466 1.88 -24.44 10.49
N ARG A 467 0.74 -23.85 10.12
CA ARG A 467 -0.60 -24.41 10.36
C ARG A 467 -0.90 -25.60 9.44
N PRO A 468 -1.86 -26.48 9.82
CA PRO A 468 -2.34 -27.54 8.94
C PRO A 468 -2.96 -26.97 7.66
N THR A 469 -2.60 -27.55 6.51
CA THR A 469 -3.05 -27.07 5.20
C THR A 469 -3.58 -28.20 4.31
N PHE A 470 -4.40 -27.82 3.34
CA PHE A 470 -5.09 -28.71 2.42
C PHE A 470 -5.06 -28.12 1.02
N GLN A 471 -5.06 -28.96 -0.01
CA GLN A 471 -5.20 -28.51 -1.40
C GLN A 471 -5.95 -29.53 -2.24
N SER A 472 -6.54 -29.06 -3.34
CA SER A 472 -7.38 -29.86 -4.25
C SER A 472 -6.64 -31.04 -4.87
N SER A 473 -5.38 -30.87 -5.24
CA SER A 473 -4.53 -31.93 -5.78
C SER A 473 -3.04 -31.62 -5.63
N MET A 474 -2.17 -32.62 -5.72
CA MET A 474 -0.71 -32.45 -5.68
C MET A 474 -0.09 -32.75 -7.04
N PHE A 475 0.73 -31.84 -7.56
CA PHE A 475 1.58 -32.06 -8.74
C PHE A 475 3.03 -32.29 -8.32
N HIS A 476 3.63 -33.38 -8.80
CA HIS A 476 5.00 -33.83 -8.44
C HIS A 476 5.33 -33.92 -6.93
N GLY A 477 4.32 -34.08 -6.07
CA GLY A 477 4.53 -34.25 -4.62
C GLY A 477 4.69 -32.94 -3.83
N ASN A 478 4.49 -31.78 -4.46
CA ASN A 478 4.46 -30.49 -3.75
C ASN A 478 3.21 -30.43 -2.85
N GLY A 479 3.43 -30.61 -1.55
CA GLY A 479 2.38 -30.64 -0.53
C GLY A 479 1.91 -29.25 -0.09
N PRO A 480 0.69 -29.14 0.47
CA PRO A 480 0.06 -27.85 0.79
C PRO A 480 0.77 -27.05 1.89
N SER A 481 1.62 -27.67 2.71
CA SER A 481 2.33 -27.01 3.81
C SER A 481 3.43 -26.06 3.35
N LEU A 482 3.84 -26.14 2.08
CA LEU A 482 4.87 -25.27 1.51
C LEU A 482 4.43 -23.80 1.48
N ALA A 483 3.13 -23.52 1.39
CA ALA A 483 2.64 -22.14 1.39
C ALA A 483 2.55 -21.50 2.80
N VAL A 484 2.99 -22.18 3.86
CA VAL A 484 2.99 -21.65 5.23
C VAL A 484 4.30 -22.00 5.96
N ASP A 485 5.37 -22.23 5.20
CA ASP A 485 6.66 -22.64 5.75
C ASP A 485 7.54 -21.45 6.16
N GLY A 486 7.07 -20.22 5.92
CA GLY A 486 7.77 -18.98 6.24
C GLY A 486 8.78 -18.56 5.18
N ASN A 487 8.72 -19.13 3.98
CA ASN A 487 9.70 -18.89 2.93
C ASN A 487 9.05 -18.35 1.64
N ARG A 488 9.06 -17.02 1.50
CA ARG A 488 8.56 -16.30 0.31
C ARG A 488 9.39 -16.49 -0.96
N ASN A 489 10.43 -17.34 -0.98
CA ASN A 489 11.33 -17.44 -2.13
C ASN A 489 10.57 -17.90 -3.39
N PRO A 490 10.51 -17.07 -4.44
CA PRO A 490 9.73 -17.37 -5.63
C PRO A 490 10.38 -18.43 -6.54
N ASN A 491 11.63 -18.84 -6.27
CA ASN A 491 12.38 -19.77 -7.12
C ASN A 491 12.21 -21.23 -6.67
N ARG A 492 11.53 -22.01 -7.52
CA ARG A 492 11.26 -23.44 -7.29
C ARG A 492 12.52 -24.31 -7.35
N GLU A 493 13.51 -23.96 -8.17
CA GLU A 493 14.71 -24.79 -8.37
C GLU A 493 15.69 -24.71 -7.18
N SER A 494 15.61 -23.66 -6.37
CA SER A 494 16.51 -23.46 -5.23
C SER A 494 15.95 -23.96 -3.89
N THR A 495 14.62 -23.91 -3.69
CA THR A 495 14.03 -24.15 -2.35
C THR A 495 12.87 -25.14 -2.31
N GLY A 496 12.08 -25.25 -3.38
CA GLY A 496 10.88 -26.09 -3.38
C GLY A 496 9.69 -25.56 -2.54
N SER A 497 9.72 -24.33 -2.00
CA SER A 497 8.66 -23.74 -1.14
C SER A 497 7.36 -23.33 -1.83
N CYS A 498 7.12 -23.72 -3.09
CA CYS A 498 5.86 -23.36 -3.76
C CYS A 498 4.93 -24.57 -3.89
N ILE A 499 3.67 -24.40 -3.48
CA ILE A 499 2.60 -25.37 -3.75
C ILE A 499 2.29 -25.38 -5.26
N VAL A 500 1.96 -26.55 -5.80
CA VAL A 500 1.54 -26.71 -7.19
C VAL A 500 0.45 -27.76 -7.25
N THR A 501 -0.74 -27.35 -7.68
CA THR A 501 -1.84 -28.28 -7.99
C THR A 501 -1.71 -28.82 -9.42
N LYS A 502 -2.43 -29.90 -9.73
CA LYS A 502 -2.57 -30.38 -11.12
C LYS A 502 -3.39 -29.36 -11.91
N LEU A 503 -3.29 -29.41 -13.25
CA LEU A 503 -4.20 -28.67 -14.10
C LEU A 503 -5.62 -29.24 -13.90
N GLU A 504 -6.48 -28.49 -13.23
CA GLU A 504 -7.83 -28.93 -12.86
C GLU A 504 -8.80 -27.75 -12.78
N SER A 505 -10.10 -28.06 -12.75
CA SER A 505 -11.13 -27.04 -12.67
C SER A 505 -11.25 -26.53 -11.24
N ARG A 506 -11.12 -25.21 -11.06
CA ARG A 506 -11.24 -24.51 -9.78
C ARG A 506 -10.33 -25.09 -8.69
N PRO A 507 -9.01 -25.12 -8.94
CA PRO A 507 -8.06 -25.59 -7.93
C PRO A 507 -8.13 -24.70 -6.69
N TRP A 508 -7.96 -25.31 -5.52
CA TRP A 508 -8.07 -24.61 -4.24
C TRP A 508 -7.03 -25.09 -3.24
N TRP A 509 -6.69 -24.21 -2.32
CA TRP A 509 -5.84 -24.44 -1.16
C TRP A 509 -6.52 -23.83 0.07
N ALA A 510 -6.29 -24.42 1.23
CA ALA A 510 -6.81 -23.92 2.49
C ALA A 510 -5.84 -24.13 3.64
N VAL A 511 -5.88 -23.23 4.62
CA VAL A 511 -5.21 -23.38 5.92
C VAL A 511 -6.24 -23.42 7.04
N ASP A 512 -6.02 -24.28 8.02
CA ASP A 512 -6.76 -24.33 9.29
C ASP A 512 -5.99 -23.53 10.35
N LEU A 513 -6.49 -22.35 10.72
CA LEU A 513 -5.94 -21.51 11.77
C LEU A 513 -6.11 -22.14 13.18
N GLY A 514 -6.88 -23.23 13.28
CA GLY A 514 -7.13 -24.00 14.50
C GLY A 514 -8.32 -23.48 15.30
N VAL A 515 -8.42 -22.16 15.46
CA VAL A 515 -9.55 -21.44 16.04
C VAL A 515 -10.10 -20.42 15.04
N ALA A 516 -11.32 -19.93 15.27
CA ALA A 516 -11.88 -18.88 14.43
C ALA A 516 -11.34 -17.53 14.90
N ASP A 517 -10.55 -16.87 14.04
CA ASP A 517 -9.91 -15.59 14.31
C ASP A 517 -10.46 -14.51 13.38
N ASN A 518 -10.35 -13.25 13.79
CA ASN A 518 -10.66 -12.13 12.89
C ASN A 518 -9.51 -12.00 11.88
N ILE A 519 -9.83 -12.02 10.60
CA ILE A 519 -8.84 -11.95 9.52
C ILE A 519 -8.95 -10.57 8.89
N ASP A 520 -7.86 -9.80 8.95
CA ASP A 520 -7.80 -8.44 8.42
C ASP A 520 -7.21 -8.43 7.01
N GLU A 521 -6.13 -9.20 6.79
CA GLU A 521 -5.49 -9.33 5.48
C GLU A 521 -4.83 -10.69 5.26
N VAL A 522 -4.74 -11.07 3.99
CA VAL A 522 -4.05 -12.27 3.53
C VAL A 522 -3.03 -11.86 2.48
N LEU A 523 -1.75 -12.15 2.69
CA LEU A 523 -0.70 -11.90 1.71
C LEU A 523 -0.41 -13.19 0.98
N ILE A 524 -0.24 -13.11 -0.35
CA ILE A 524 0.11 -14.27 -1.17
C ILE A 524 1.36 -13.93 -1.98
N SER A 525 2.44 -14.69 -1.77
CA SER A 525 3.67 -14.61 -2.55
C SER A 525 3.60 -15.56 -3.76
N GLN A 526 3.91 -15.02 -4.94
CA GLN A 526 3.81 -15.71 -6.22
C GLN A 526 5.16 -16.20 -6.75
N ARG A 527 5.12 -17.30 -7.50
CA ARG A 527 6.29 -17.91 -8.14
C ARG A 527 6.92 -17.06 -9.25
N ASP A 528 8.21 -17.24 -9.47
CA ASP A 528 9.06 -16.62 -10.51
C ASP A 528 8.63 -16.81 -11.97
N GLN A 529 7.95 -17.91 -12.28
CA GLN A 529 7.50 -18.28 -13.63
C GLN A 529 6.01 -18.64 -13.69
N ALA A 530 5.22 -18.26 -12.69
CA ALA A 530 3.78 -18.40 -12.78
C ALA A 530 3.20 -17.31 -13.70
N GLY A 531 2.24 -17.67 -14.56
CA GLY A 531 1.47 -16.69 -15.34
C GLY A 531 0.71 -15.72 -14.44
N GLN A 532 0.27 -14.59 -15.00
CA GLN A 532 -0.65 -13.68 -14.32
C GLN A 532 -1.99 -14.40 -14.10
N PHE A 533 -2.26 -14.76 -12.85
CA PHE A 533 -3.40 -15.60 -12.51
C PHE A 533 -4.21 -14.97 -11.39
N GLY A 534 -5.53 -14.88 -11.57
CA GLY A 534 -6.44 -14.38 -10.56
C GLY A 534 -6.61 -15.37 -9.41
N TYR A 535 -6.42 -14.89 -8.18
CA TYR A 535 -6.68 -15.63 -6.95
C TYR A 535 -7.96 -15.11 -6.32
N TYR A 536 -8.79 -16.01 -5.80
CA TYR A 536 -9.93 -15.66 -4.97
C TYR A 536 -9.65 -16.10 -3.54
N VAL A 537 -9.56 -15.14 -2.62
CA VAL A 537 -9.39 -15.39 -1.18
C VAL A 537 -10.75 -15.25 -0.52
N VAL A 538 -11.26 -16.26 0.20
CA VAL A 538 -12.68 -16.25 0.63
C VAL A 538 -13.09 -15.07 1.53
N CYS A 539 -12.14 -14.33 2.12
CA CYS A 539 -12.44 -13.08 2.86
C CYS A 539 -12.43 -11.79 1.99
N ALA A 540 -11.96 -11.87 0.74
CA ALA A 540 -11.82 -10.75 -0.19
C ALA A 540 -12.42 -11.12 -1.56
N THR A 541 -13.35 -10.34 -2.13
CA THR A 541 -14.02 -10.74 -3.39
C THR A 541 -13.20 -10.47 -4.65
N ARG A 542 -11.90 -10.20 -4.49
CA ARG A 542 -11.03 -9.70 -5.55
C ARG A 542 -10.35 -10.86 -6.29
N VAL A 543 -10.40 -10.84 -7.63
CA VAL A 543 -9.74 -11.78 -8.54
C VAL A 543 -8.66 -11.01 -9.30
N ASP A 544 -7.61 -10.62 -8.59
CA ASP A 544 -6.51 -9.86 -9.19
C ASP A 544 -5.36 -10.80 -9.58
N PRO A 545 -4.76 -10.63 -10.76
CA PRO A 545 -3.56 -11.35 -11.12
C PRO A 545 -2.39 -10.92 -10.23
N ILE A 546 -1.77 -11.87 -9.52
CA ILE A 546 -0.52 -11.59 -8.80
C ILE A 546 0.64 -11.68 -9.80
N PRO A 547 1.44 -10.61 -10.02
CA PRO A 547 2.62 -10.67 -10.87
C PRO A 547 3.64 -11.72 -10.40
N ALA A 548 4.45 -12.22 -11.32
CA ALA A 548 5.50 -13.17 -10.96
C ALA A 548 6.51 -12.55 -9.98
N SER A 549 6.96 -13.34 -9.00
CA SER A 549 7.90 -12.92 -7.94
C SER A 549 7.42 -11.79 -7.03
N THR A 550 6.13 -11.46 -6.99
CA THR A 550 5.60 -10.44 -6.07
C THR A 550 4.80 -11.07 -4.94
N THR A 551 4.62 -10.30 -3.88
CA THR A 551 3.66 -10.59 -2.81
C THR A 551 2.52 -9.60 -2.93
N MET A 552 1.30 -10.09 -2.94
CA MET A 552 0.11 -9.26 -3.03
C MET A 552 -0.72 -9.38 -1.77
N THR A 553 -1.15 -8.25 -1.24
CA THR A 553 -2.00 -8.15 -0.05
C THR A 553 -3.47 -8.14 -0.45
N PHE A 554 -4.25 -9.06 0.10
CA PHE A 554 -5.70 -9.16 -0.04
C PHE A 554 -6.33 -8.76 1.29
N ARG A 555 -6.88 -7.54 1.36
CA ARG A 555 -7.61 -7.07 2.54
C ARG A 555 -9.03 -7.61 2.53
N CYS A 556 -9.51 -8.10 3.67
CA CYS A 556 -10.86 -8.61 3.77
C CYS A 556 -11.88 -7.46 3.72
N GLU A 557 -13.05 -7.67 3.09
CA GLU A 557 -13.99 -6.57 2.77
C GLU A 557 -14.83 -6.10 3.96
N SER A 558 -14.85 -6.88 5.04
CA SER A 558 -15.51 -6.57 6.30
C SER A 558 -14.47 -6.57 7.41
N THR A 559 -14.63 -5.71 8.41
CA THR A 559 -13.78 -5.64 9.60
C THR A 559 -13.99 -6.80 10.58
N ASP A 560 -15.01 -7.64 10.36
CA ASP A 560 -15.39 -8.78 11.20
C ASP A 560 -15.38 -10.11 10.41
N VAL A 561 -14.37 -10.33 9.55
CA VAL A 561 -14.24 -11.63 8.87
C VAL A 561 -13.65 -12.67 9.81
N ILE A 562 -14.53 -13.26 10.61
CA ILE A 562 -14.18 -14.32 11.55
C ILE A 562 -14.18 -15.68 10.85
N GLY A 563 -13.02 -16.33 10.79
CA GLY A 563 -12.86 -17.59 10.08
C GLY A 563 -11.83 -18.50 10.74
N ARG A 564 -12.14 -19.80 10.83
CA ARG A 564 -11.15 -20.82 11.20
C ARG A 564 -10.31 -21.28 10.01
N TYR A 565 -10.88 -21.21 8.81
CA TYR A 565 -10.21 -21.64 7.59
C TYR A 565 -10.10 -20.47 6.63
N VAL A 566 -8.90 -20.27 6.08
CA VAL A 566 -8.68 -19.37 4.95
C VAL A 566 -8.54 -20.21 3.70
N PHE A 567 -9.32 -19.88 2.67
CA PHE A 567 -9.28 -20.54 1.37
C PHE A 567 -8.73 -19.59 0.32
N VAL A 568 -7.81 -20.11 -0.49
CA VAL A 568 -7.38 -19.50 -1.73
C VAL A 568 -7.79 -20.43 -2.86
N LEU A 569 -8.58 -19.94 -3.81
CA LEU A 569 -9.08 -20.74 -4.92
C LEU A 569 -9.00 -19.98 -6.23
N ARG A 570 -9.00 -20.72 -7.33
CA ARG A 570 -9.19 -20.14 -8.66
C ARG A 570 -10.57 -20.50 -9.18
N THR A 571 -11.11 -19.66 -10.06
CA THR A 571 -12.42 -19.87 -10.68
C THR A 571 -12.35 -20.53 -12.06
N ASP A 572 -11.15 -20.58 -12.64
CA ASP A 572 -10.82 -21.11 -13.96
C ASP A 572 -10.25 -22.55 -13.91
N ASN A 573 -9.98 -23.12 -15.08
CA ASN A 573 -9.34 -24.44 -15.22
C ASN A 573 -7.83 -24.25 -15.40
N SER A 574 -7.09 -24.39 -14.31
CA SER A 574 -5.71 -23.90 -14.21
C SER A 574 -4.94 -24.67 -13.12
N GLN A 575 -3.67 -24.31 -12.93
CA GLN A 575 -2.92 -24.70 -11.74
C GLN A 575 -2.93 -23.55 -10.74
N LEU A 576 -3.22 -23.85 -9.47
CA LEU A 576 -2.90 -22.99 -8.34
C LEU A 576 -1.43 -23.16 -7.96
N ILE A 577 -0.67 -22.07 -8.03
CA ILE A 577 0.76 -21.98 -7.68
C ILE A 577 0.91 -20.82 -6.71
N MET A 578 1.52 -21.04 -5.55
CA MET A 578 1.76 -20.02 -4.52
C MET A 578 2.99 -20.45 -3.70
N CYS A 579 3.80 -19.49 -3.26
CA CYS A 579 5.03 -19.76 -2.51
C CYS A 579 4.91 -19.41 -1.03
N GLU A 580 4.08 -18.44 -0.65
CA GLU A 580 3.76 -18.19 0.75
C GLU A 580 2.36 -17.61 0.83
N VAL A 581 1.59 -17.98 1.86
CA VAL A 581 0.31 -17.40 2.22
C VAL A 581 0.39 -17.01 3.68
N GLU A 582 0.36 -15.71 3.93
CA GLU A 582 0.39 -15.15 5.28
C GLU A 582 -0.99 -14.60 5.60
N VAL A 583 -1.45 -14.82 6.83
CA VAL A 583 -2.76 -14.38 7.29
C VAL A 583 -2.53 -13.51 8.49
N TYR A 584 -2.91 -12.24 8.41
CA TYR A 584 -2.82 -11.31 9.52
C TYR A 584 -4.22 -10.92 10.00
N GLY A 585 -4.32 -10.77 11.30
CA GLY A 585 -5.54 -10.36 11.96
C GLY A 585 -5.46 -10.56 13.46
N GLN A 586 -6.57 -10.34 14.14
CA GLN A 586 -6.64 -10.41 15.59
C GLN A 586 -7.06 -11.81 16.05
N THR A 587 -6.32 -12.39 16.98
CA THR A 587 -6.76 -13.62 17.67
C THR A 587 -8.04 -13.32 18.46
N TYR A 588 -9.15 -13.95 18.07
CA TYR A 588 -10.44 -13.72 18.72
C TYR A 588 -10.49 -14.55 20.01
N GLN A 589 -10.01 -13.99 21.12
CA GLN A 589 -10.23 -14.60 22.43
C GLN A 589 -11.70 -14.39 22.83
N THR A 590 -12.57 -15.34 22.46
CA THR A 590 -13.91 -15.38 23.07
C THR A 590 -13.76 -15.54 24.59
N PRO A 591 -14.35 -14.67 25.42
CA PRO A 591 -14.71 -15.04 26.78
C PRO A 591 -15.61 -16.28 26.67
N GLU A 592 -15.31 -17.34 27.41
CA GLU A 592 -16.00 -18.63 27.36
C GLU A 592 -17.53 -18.51 27.23
N SER A 593 -18.10 -18.60 26.01
CA SER A 593 -19.49 -19.00 25.77
C SER A 593 -19.86 -19.14 24.28
N ARG A 594 -19.77 -20.39 23.80
CA ARG A 594 -20.67 -21.06 22.83
C ARG A 594 -21.16 -20.25 21.59
N VAL A 595 -20.44 -20.38 20.48
CA VAL A 595 -20.93 -20.04 19.12
C VAL A 595 -21.52 -21.28 18.44
N PHE A 596 -22.68 -21.15 17.77
CA PHE A 596 -23.15 -22.11 16.74
C PHE A 596 -23.08 -21.44 15.36
N TYR A 597 -22.44 -22.08 14.38
CA TYR A 597 -22.48 -21.69 12.96
C TYR A 597 -23.62 -22.41 12.23
N LYS A 598 -24.38 -21.69 11.38
CA LYS A 598 -25.26 -22.27 10.36
C LYS A 598 -24.75 -21.90 8.96
N MET A 599 -24.12 -22.84 8.28
CA MET A 599 -23.79 -22.72 6.85
C MET A 599 -25.07 -22.80 6.00
N THR A 600 -25.30 -21.81 5.14
CA THR A 600 -26.36 -21.87 4.12
C THR A 600 -25.71 -21.89 2.74
N ARG A 601 -26.13 -22.83 1.88
CA ARG A 601 -25.65 -23.00 0.50
C ARG A 601 -26.21 -21.87 -0.37
N TRP A 602 -25.35 -21.16 -1.10
CA TRP A 602 -25.74 -20.08 -2.02
C TRP A 602 -26.31 -20.61 -3.33
N THR A 603 -27.53 -20.17 -3.69
CA THR A 603 -27.98 -20.01 -5.08
C THR A 603 -28.72 -18.67 -5.19
N GLU A 604 -28.05 -17.71 -5.85
CA GLU A 604 -28.50 -16.48 -6.56
C GLU A 604 -29.53 -15.50 -5.97
N THR A 605 -29.17 -14.20 -6.13
CA THR A 605 -29.92 -12.92 -6.03
C THR A 605 -30.06 -12.20 -4.67
N CYS A 606 -29.41 -11.03 -4.58
CA CYS A 606 -29.63 -10.00 -3.57
C CYS A 606 -30.97 -9.28 -3.80
N THR A 607 -31.71 -8.98 -2.71
CA THR A 607 -32.37 -7.68 -2.50
C THR A 607 -32.87 -7.54 -1.06
N HIS A 608 -32.53 -6.40 -0.46
CA HIS A 608 -33.08 -5.74 0.73
C HIS A 608 -33.22 -6.52 2.07
N VAL A 609 -32.40 -6.08 3.04
CA VAL A 609 -32.63 -6.28 4.48
C VAL A 609 -33.80 -5.40 4.92
N ILE A 610 -34.86 -6.03 5.44
CA ILE A 610 -35.74 -5.45 6.46
C ILE A 610 -35.49 -6.27 7.74
N GLN A 611 -35.21 -5.57 8.83
CA GLN A 611 -35.09 -6.09 10.19
C GLN A 611 -36.34 -6.87 10.64
N GLU A 612 -36.16 -8.01 11.32
CA GLU A 612 -36.53 -8.21 12.75
C GLU A 612 -36.54 -9.69 13.19
N SER A 613 -35.99 -9.89 14.40
CA SER A 613 -36.36 -10.82 15.49
C SER A 613 -36.31 -12.36 15.36
N GLU A 614 -35.48 -12.93 16.25
CA GLU A 614 -35.65 -14.11 17.12
C GLU A 614 -36.42 -15.37 16.65
N ALA A 615 -35.75 -16.53 16.73
CA ALA A 615 -36.04 -17.61 17.71
C ALA A 615 -35.84 -19.06 17.19
N SER A 616 -35.14 -19.85 18.02
CA SER A 616 -35.26 -21.30 18.28
C SER A 616 -34.60 -22.37 17.36
N ALA A 617 -33.41 -22.82 17.82
CA ALA A 617 -33.06 -24.16 18.34
C ALA A 617 -33.26 -25.49 17.54
N GLY A 618 -32.17 -26.29 17.52
CA GLY A 618 -32.10 -27.77 17.34
C GLY A 618 -31.45 -28.21 16.02
N GLY A 619 -30.48 -29.12 15.87
CA GLY A 619 -29.77 -30.06 16.73
C GLY A 619 -29.07 -31.15 15.86
N TRP A 620 -27.73 -31.23 15.87
CA TRP A 620 -26.76 -32.34 15.70
C TRP A 620 -26.97 -33.59 14.77
N TRP A 621 -25.98 -33.78 13.86
CA TRP A 621 -25.30 -34.96 13.23
C TRP A 621 -25.90 -36.39 13.14
N LYS A 622 -25.95 -36.99 11.92
CA LYS A 622 -25.03 -38.07 11.41
C LYS A 622 -25.46 -38.76 10.09
N SER A 623 -24.45 -38.94 9.22
CA SER A 623 -24.16 -39.95 8.17
C SER A 623 -25.23 -40.51 7.22
N ALA A 624 -24.87 -40.51 5.93
CA ALA A 624 -25.48 -41.35 4.89
C ALA A 624 -24.95 -42.80 4.94
N VAL A 625 -25.86 -43.78 5.00
CA VAL A 625 -25.79 -45.07 4.28
C VAL A 625 -27.24 -45.54 4.03
N GLY A 626 -27.58 -45.84 2.78
CA GLY A 626 -28.52 -46.93 2.44
C GLY A 626 -30.02 -46.61 2.27
N ASP A 627 -30.47 -46.80 1.03
CA ASP A 627 -31.78 -47.29 0.58
C ASP A 627 -33.06 -46.44 0.56
N GLN A 628 -33.76 -46.65 -0.57
CA GLN A 628 -35.02 -46.11 -1.09
C GLN A 628 -36.27 -46.47 -0.25
N PRO A 629 -37.51 -46.19 -0.72
CA PRO A 629 -38.09 -44.93 -1.20
C PRO A 629 -39.42 -44.62 -0.46
N ALA A 630 -40.02 -43.48 -0.85
CA ALA A 630 -41.45 -43.33 -1.13
C ALA A 630 -42.30 -42.44 -0.20
N ARG A 631 -43.25 -41.82 -0.92
CA ARG A 631 -44.52 -41.21 -0.51
C ARG A 631 -44.44 -39.75 -0.03
N THR A 632 -44.59 -38.81 -0.96
CA THR A 632 -45.88 -38.24 -1.43
C THR A 632 -46.60 -37.49 -0.32
N THR A 633 -46.75 -36.17 -0.44
CA THR A 633 -47.97 -35.57 -1.02
C THR A 633 -47.86 -34.05 -1.14
N ALA A 634 -48.22 -33.57 -2.35
CA ALA A 634 -49.00 -32.35 -2.67
C ALA A 634 -48.45 -30.98 -2.19
N ILE A 635 -47.97 -30.03 -3.03
CA ILE A 635 -48.59 -29.31 -4.18
C ILE A 635 -50.00 -28.83 -3.79
N PRO A 636 -50.40 -27.53 -3.91
CA PRO A 636 -50.19 -26.79 -5.16
C PRO A 636 -50.17 -25.24 -5.16
N ARG A 637 -49.69 -24.75 -6.33
CA ARG A 637 -50.17 -23.57 -7.11
C ARG A 637 -49.86 -22.18 -6.53
N SER A 638 -49.44 -21.16 -7.30
CA SER A 638 -49.37 -20.88 -8.75
C SER A 638 -48.93 -19.41 -8.87
N ILE A 639 -48.15 -18.92 -9.83
CA ILE A 639 -48.59 -18.36 -11.14
C ILE A 639 -47.35 -17.73 -11.85
N ARG A 640 -47.14 -18.15 -13.11
CA ARG A 640 -46.70 -17.48 -14.37
C ARG A 640 -45.54 -16.44 -14.35
N TYR A 641 -44.44 -16.67 -15.08
CA TYR A 641 -44.18 -16.49 -16.55
C TYR A 641 -44.07 -15.03 -17.05
N LYS A 642 -42.83 -14.60 -17.35
CA LYS A 642 -42.35 -13.80 -18.52
C LYS A 642 -40.87 -13.45 -18.27
N GLN A 643 -39.88 -14.12 -18.88
CA GLN A 643 -39.27 -13.95 -20.22
C GLN A 643 -38.56 -12.60 -20.51
N LEU A 644 -37.23 -12.71 -20.71
CA LEU A 644 -36.33 -12.00 -21.64
C LEU A 644 -36.12 -10.49 -21.50
N LEU A 645 -34.93 -10.06 -21.07
CA LEU A 645 -33.76 -9.71 -21.92
C LEU A 645 -32.65 -9.07 -21.05
N LEU A 646 -31.40 -9.43 -21.38
CA LEU A 646 -30.09 -8.99 -20.86
C LEU A 646 -29.64 -9.60 -19.53
#